data_AF-A0A7C5I4V4-F1
#
_entry.id   AF-A0A7C5I4V4-F1
#
_cell.length_a   1.000
_cell.length_b   1.000
_cell.length_c   1.000
_cell.angle_alpha   90.00
_cell.angle_beta   90.00
_cell.angle_gamma   90.00
#
_symmetry.space_group_name_H-M   'P 1'
#
loop_
_entity.id
_entity.type
_entity.pdbx_description
1 polymer ?
#
loop_
_entity_poly.entity_id
_entity_poly.type
_entity_poly.pdbx_seq_one_letter_code
_entity_poly.pdbx_strand_id
1 'polypeptide(L)'
;MISSGNNTASANFNKVLNTYLNDIDNLKRLGASEASIRDTFFSFLREAFPGLDHNEPVFLEHYIPAIRVRPGYADALYGDLIFEFKKRLSQSSRDQGKLELERYLLNQEHPDKWFGILTDGHTLEVYVVRKSKLSKNPVDTFCISAQSPELIKLKLDVYLFHERKISPDALDIVYRFGERSPVFQRTMAILNGLWREVKNNTSVKTKFDEWNKLLAIVYGSMIGNDELFLKHTYLAYFARIIAFTALENRSPALHEINSILTGEAFKRMGFVNLAEEDFFIWINDEKIKSTSAELFQNLSSRLGYYYLDQIEEDLLKELYQELVDPATRHDLGEFYTPDWLAELTLAEVGYPPDTADREKLSLFDPACGSGTFLFTAIRLLREKGWKGKSLVKIVLEQFAGVDVHPLAVVIARTNIILALGRDVRSFGKDIILPVYMANSLNIPDLNKPYVSIKVPVEEIARHHGIKHLRKIPQQFTLPQKIVEEKGIFDCCLNILADFAKSKESEKIVMQGFIRKLKDVGVAGPSRSYWVQNLRLLRWLIFLKRDTVWKFVLSNVYRPVFLASRKFYFVVGNPPWLSYRYVKVTDYQVWLRALAFRYKLLSKKQRQLFTQIELATIFYAFCLDVYLKENGKIAFVMPRSVLTGAKQHEGFRLHYLFSAFLVIDCEKVEP
;
A
#
# COMPACT_ATOMS: atom_id res chain seq x y z
N MET A 1 -23.44 14.23 -18.49
CA MET A 1 -23.29 13.95 -19.94
C MET A 1 -22.01 13.15 -20.27
N ILE A 2 -21.48 12.32 -19.36
CA ILE A 2 -20.28 11.50 -19.59
C ILE A 2 -20.62 9.99 -19.74
N SER A 3 -21.81 9.54 -19.33
CA SER A 3 -22.23 8.14 -19.46
C SER A 3 -22.52 7.69 -20.90
N SER A 4 -22.57 8.60 -21.87
CA SER A 4 -22.81 8.25 -23.29
C SER A 4 -21.56 7.79 -24.04
N GLY A 5 -20.35 8.08 -23.55
CA GLY A 5 -19.10 7.75 -24.25
C GLY A 5 -18.61 6.30 -24.07
N ASN A 6 -18.77 5.73 -22.87
CA ASN A 6 -18.37 4.35 -22.58
C ASN A 6 -19.31 3.32 -23.23
N ASN A 7 -20.61 3.62 -23.29
CA ASN A 7 -21.59 2.73 -23.94
C ASN A 7 -21.34 2.56 -25.44
N THR A 8 -20.90 3.63 -26.13
CA THR A 8 -20.60 3.57 -27.56
C THR A 8 -19.32 2.78 -27.88
N ALA A 9 -18.30 2.85 -27.01
CA ALA A 9 -17.03 2.14 -27.22
C ALA A 9 -17.13 0.64 -26.90
N SER A 10 -17.93 0.25 -25.91
CA SER A 10 -18.24 -1.16 -25.62
C SER A 10 -19.10 -1.77 -26.73
N ALA A 11 -20.15 -1.07 -27.17
CA ALA A 11 -21.00 -1.52 -28.27
C ALA A 11 -20.23 -1.72 -29.58
N ASN A 12 -19.22 -0.88 -29.87
CA ASN A 12 -18.38 -1.04 -31.04
C ASN A 12 -17.48 -2.29 -30.97
N PHE A 13 -16.82 -2.53 -29.84
CA PHE A 13 -15.98 -3.72 -29.67
C PHE A 13 -16.78 -5.01 -29.81
N ASN A 14 -17.98 -5.08 -29.21
CA ASN A 14 -18.84 -6.25 -29.31
C ASN A 14 -19.19 -6.57 -30.77
N LYS A 15 -19.46 -5.55 -31.59
CA LYS A 15 -19.75 -5.73 -33.01
C LYS A 15 -18.53 -6.26 -33.78
N VAL A 16 -17.36 -5.68 -33.55
CA VAL A 16 -16.10 -6.09 -34.20
C VAL A 16 -15.72 -7.51 -33.80
N LEU A 17 -15.85 -7.86 -32.52
CA LEU A 17 -15.61 -9.20 -32.00
C LEU A 17 -16.52 -10.26 -32.63
N ASN A 18 -17.82 -9.99 -32.73
CA ASN A 18 -18.76 -10.92 -33.36
C ASN A 18 -18.46 -11.11 -34.85
N THR A 19 -18.02 -10.06 -35.54
CA THR A 19 -17.59 -10.15 -36.95
C THR A 19 -16.36 -11.04 -37.07
N TYR A 20 -15.34 -10.78 -36.25
CA TYR A 20 -14.13 -11.60 -36.20
C TYR A 20 -14.41 -13.09 -35.93
N LEU A 21 -15.28 -13.39 -34.96
CA LEU A 21 -15.63 -14.78 -34.62
C LEU A 21 -16.30 -15.51 -35.81
N ASN A 22 -17.19 -14.83 -36.53
CA ASN A 22 -17.79 -15.40 -37.73
C ASN A 22 -16.76 -15.64 -38.84
N ASP A 23 -15.86 -14.69 -39.06
CA ASP A 23 -14.85 -14.78 -40.11
C ASP A 23 -13.83 -15.89 -39.83
N ILE A 24 -13.36 -15.98 -38.58
CA ILE A 24 -12.40 -17.01 -38.19
C ILE A 24 -13.02 -18.41 -38.19
N ASP A 25 -14.29 -18.55 -37.81
CA ASP A 25 -15.03 -19.81 -37.92
C ASP A 25 -15.21 -20.26 -39.36
N ASN A 26 -15.55 -19.33 -40.25
CA ASN A 26 -15.68 -19.61 -41.68
C ASN A 26 -14.34 -20.04 -42.29
N LEU A 27 -13.25 -19.31 -41.97
CA LEU A 27 -11.90 -19.67 -42.44
C LEU A 27 -11.46 -21.05 -41.94
N LYS A 28 -11.74 -21.38 -40.68
CA LYS A 28 -11.42 -22.70 -40.13
C LYS A 28 -12.24 -23.82 -40.77
N ARG A 29 -13.53 -23.59 -41.07
CA ARG A 29 -14.36 -24.55 -41.83
C ARG A 29 -13.84 -24.79 -43.24
N LEU A 30 -13.27 -23.77 -43.88
CA LEU A 30 -12.69 -23.84 -45.21
C LEU A 30 -11.23 -24.36 -45.23
N GLY A 31 -10.66 -24.70 -44.07
CA GLY A 31 -9.30 -25.25 -43.98
C GLY A 31 -8.19 -24.24 -44.28
N ALA A 32 -8.42 -22.96 -43.96
CA ALA A 32 -7.52 -21.85 -44.24
C ALA A 32 -6.07 -22.07 -43.73
N SER A 33 -5.12 -21.34 -44.32
CA SER A 33 -3.71 -21.37 -43.91
C SER A 33 -3.49 -20.63 -42.58
N GLU A 34 -2.34 -20.88 -41.94
CA GLU A 34 -1.93 -20.16 -40.72
C GLU A 34 -1.78 -18.66 -40.99
N ALA A 35 -1.27 -18.29 -42.17
CA ALA A 35 -1.21 -16.90 -42.62
C ALA A 35 -2.60 -16.25 -42.71
N SER A 36 -3.61 -16.93 -43.25
CA SER A 36 -4.97 -16.39 -43.31
C SER A 36 -5.59 -16.17 -41.92
N ILE A 37 -5.32 -17.08 -40.97
CA ILE A 37 -5.75 -16.94 -39.57
C ILE A 37 -5.04 -15.73 -38.92
N ARG A 38 -3.72 -15.63 -39.10
CA ARG A 38 -2.90 -14.51 -38.63
C ARG A 38 -3.42 -13.17 -39.14
N ASP A 39 -3.61 -13.05 -40.46
CA ASP A 39 -4.00 -11.79 -41.08
C ASP A 39 -5.41 -11.35 -40.63
N THR A 40 -6.34 -12.31 -40.50
CA THR A 40 -7.69 -12.05 -39.96
C THR A 40 -7.65 -11.61 -38.50
N PHE A 41 -6.82 -12.26 -37.69
CA PHE A 41 -6.61 -11.89 -36.29
C PHE A 41 -6.05 -10.46 -36.15
N PHE A 42 -5.02 -10.10 -36.92
CA PHE A 42 -4.47 -8.74 -36.88
C PHE A 42 -5.40 -7.70 -37.47
N SER A 43 -6.23 -8.04 -38.47
CA SER A 43 -7.30 -7.16 -38.95
C SER A 43 -8.30 -6.87 -37.82
N PHE A 44 -8.72 -7.91 -37.11
CA PHE A 44 -9.54 -7.77 -35.91
C PHE A 44 -8.88 -6.88 -34.86
N LEU A 45 -7.58 -7.09 -34.56
CA LEU A 45 -6.89 -6.26 -33.58
C LEU A 45 -6.81 -4.79 -33.99
N ARG A 46 -6.54 -4.49 -35.26
CA ARG A 46 -6.50 -3.11 -35.77
C ARG A 46 -7.86 -2.42 -35.69
N GLU A 47 -8.93 -3.14 -35.99
CA GLU A 47 -10.29 -2.59 -35.94
C GLU A 47 -10.79 -2.45 -34.49
N ALA A 48 -10.58 -3.48 -33.67
CA ALA A 48 -10.96 -3.49 -32.26
C ALA A 48 -10.15 -2.48 -31.45
N PHE A 49 -8.91 -2.21 -31.88
CA PHE A 49 -8.00 -1.29 -31.23
C PHE A 49 -7.27 -0.39 -32.25
N PRO A 50 -7.90 0.73 -32.65
CA PRO A 50 -7.35 1.64 -33.67
C PRO A 50 -6.00 2.31 -33.32
N GLY A 51 -5.48 2.08 -32.10
CA GLY A 51 -4.18 2.55 -31.65
C GLY A 51 -3.00 1.66 -32.02
N LEU A 52 -3.25 0.43 -32.51
CA LEU A 52 -2.24 -0.65 -32.56
C LEU A 52 -0.98 -0.22 -33.34
N ASP A 53 -1.16 0.47 -34.47
CA ASP A 53 -0.09 0.88 -35.39
C ASP A 53 0.50 2.27 -35.09
N HIS A 54 0.02 3.00 -34.07
CA HIS A 54 0.49 4.36 -33.77
C HIS A 54 1.77 4.40 -32.91
N ASN A 55 2.08 3.33 -32.17
CA ASN A 55 3.17 3.30 -31.19
C ASN A 55 4.36 2.42 -31.62
N GLU A 56 4.09 1.22 -32.13
CA GLU A 56 5.10 0.32 -32.69
C GLU A 56 4.51 -0.45 -33.88
N PRO A 57 5.26 -0.66 -34.97
CA PRO A 57 4.76 -1.41 -36.11
C PRO A 57 4.68 -2.92 -35.81
N VAL A 58 3.57 -3.56 -36.24
CA VAL A 58 3.49 -5.03 -36.28
C VAL A 58 4.37 -5.54 -37.43
N PHE A 59 5.39 -6.35 -37.11
CA PHE A 59 6.23 -7.00 -38.11
C PHE A 59 5.71 -8.41 -38.39
N LEU A 60 5.24 -8.65 -39.62
CA LEU A 60 4.84 -9.97 -40.08
C LEU A 60 6.03 -10.72 -40.67
N GLU A 61 6.09 -12.03 -40.46
CA GLU A 61 7.16 -12.91 -40.99
C GLU A 61 8.55 -12.35 -40.66
N HIS A 62 8.75 -12.02 -39.37
CA HIS A 62 9.94 -11.33 -38.92
C HIS A 62 11.11 -12.30 -38.71
N TYR A 63 12.25 -12.01 -39.34
CA TYR A 63 13.45 -12.82 -39.20
C TYR A 63 14.11 -12.61 -37.83
N ILE A 64 14.27 -13.69 -37.07
CA ILE A 64 14.97 -13.69 -35.79
C ILE A 64 16.37 -14.28 -35.99
N PRO A 65 17.44 -13.47 -35.82
CA PRO A 65 18.81 -13.91 -36.04
C PRO A 65 19.26 -14.92 -34.98
N ALA A 66 20.24 -15.74 -35.34
CA ALA A 66 20.80 -16.76 -34.47
C ALA A 66 21.76 -16.15 -33.43
N ILE A 67 21.23 -15.76 -32.26
CA ILE A 67 22.05 -15.26 -31.15
C ILE A 67 22.50 -16.39 -30.22
N ARG A 68 21.61 -17.34 -29.89
CA ARG A 68 21.91 -18.45 -28.95
C ARG A 68 21.56 -19.84 -29.51
N VAL A 69 20.58 -19.89 -30.41
CA VAL A 69 20.06 -21.10 -31.07
C VAL A 69 20.01 -20.85 -32.59
N ARG A 70 19.33 -21.70 -33.36
CA ARG A 70 19.20 -21.60 -34.82
C ARG A 70 18.26 -20.43 -35.21
N PRO A 71 18.45 -19.79 -36.37
CA PRO A 71 17.59 -18.69 -36.81
C PRO A 71 16.22 -19.19 -37.27
N GLY A 72 15.26 -18.29 -37.45
CA GLY A 72 13.93 -18.60 -37.99
C GLY A 72 13.06 -17.36 -38.20
N TYR A 73 11.85 -17.57 -38.72
CA TYR A 73 10.87 -16.51 -38.97
C TYR A 73 9.71 -16.67 -38.00
N ALA A 74 9.46 -15.67 -37.17
CA ALA A 74 8.24 -15.64 -36.36
C ALA A 74 7.07 -15.13 -37.21
N ASP A 75 5.87 -15.67 -36.99
CA ASP A 75 4.69 -15.30 -37.78
C ASP A 75 4.35 -13.81 -37.62
N ALA A 76 4.45 -13.30 -36.40
CA ALA A 76 4.36 -11.88 -36.13
C ALA A 76 5.12 -11.47 -34.87
N LEU A 77 5.59 -10.22 -34.87
CA LEU A 77 6.25 -9.56 -33.76
C LEU A 77 5.58 -8.20 -33.52
N TYR A 78 5.26 -7.93 -32.26
CA TYR A 78 4.70 -6.65 -31.82
C TYR A 78 5.20 -6.32 -30.42
N GLY A 79 6.00 -5.25 -30.29
CA GLY A 79 6.69 -4.91 -29.05
C GLY A 79 7.51 -6.07 -28.47
N ASP A 80 7.20 -6.47 -27.23
CA ASP A 80 7.81 -7.61 -26.55
C ASP A 80 7.04 -8.93 -26.74
N LEU A 81 6.09 -8.98 -27.69
CA LEU A 81 5.31 -10.17 -28.02
C LEU A 81 5.81 -10.83 -29.32
N ILE A 82 5.96 -12.15 -29.26
CA ILE A 82 6.21 -13.01 -30.42
C ILE A 82 5.00 -13.94 -30.58
N PHE A 83 4.36 -13.89 -31.74
CA PHE A 83 3.21 -14.74 -32.06
C PHE A 83 3.62 -15.91 -32.94
N GLU A 84 3.02 -17.07 -32.64
CA GLU A 84 3.09 -18.29 -33.44
C GLU A 84 1.66 -18.79 -33.67
N PHE A 85 1.25 -18.91 -34.94
CA PHE A 85 -0.08 -19.30 -35.35
C PHE A 85 -0.11 -20.76 -35.78
N LYS A 86 -1.15 -21.48 -35.35
CA LYS A 86 -1.43 -22.84 -35.81
C LYS A 86 -2.85 -22.96 -36.33
N LYS A 87 -3.10 -23.84 -37.30
CA LYS A 87 -4.47 -24.09 -37.81
C LYS A 87 -5.44 -24.52 -36.71
N ARG A 88 -4.93 -25.31 -35.76
CA ARG A 88 -5.63 -25.79 -34.57
C ARG A 88 -4.59 -26.10 -33.51
N LEU A 89 -4.91 -25.85 -32.24
CA LEU A 89 -4.08 -26.30 -31.12
C LEU A 89 -4.42 -27.75 -30.76
N SER A 90 -3.85 -28.72 -31.48
CA SER A 90 -3.77 -30.13 -31.08
C SER A 90 -2.54 -30.35 -30.20
N GLN A 91 -2.37 -31.54 -29.62
CA GLN A 91 -1.15 -31.84 -28.87
C GLN A 91 0.11 -31.71 -29.75
N SER A 92 0.06 -32.25 -30.97
CA SER A 92 1.18 -32.21 -31.92
C SER A 92 1.54 -30.79 -32.36
N SER A 93 0.56 -29.95 -32.69
CA SER A 93 0.84 -28.56 -33.11
C SER A 93 1.26 -27.67 -31.94
N ARG A 94 0.80 -27.96 -30.71
CA ARG A 94 1.31 -27.31 -29.49
C ARG A 94 2.78 -27.62 -29.27
N ASP A 95 3.18 -28.88 -29.38
CA ASP A 95 4.57 -29.27 -29.14
C ASP A 95 5.49 -28.65 -30.20
N GLN A 96 5.05 -28.59 -31.46
CA GLN A 96 5.77 -27.86 -32.52
C GLN A 96 5.86 -26.35 -32.25
N GLY A 97 4.73 -25.70 -31.97
CA GLY A 97 4.68 -24.25 -31.73
C GLY A 97 5.49 -23.83 -30.50
N LYS A 98 5.55 -24.66 -29.46
CA LYS A 98 6.41 -24.43 -28.30
C LYS A 98 7.89 -24.47 -28.66
N LEU A 99 8.33 -25.40 -29.52
CA LEU A 99 9.72 -25.48 -29.98
C LEU A 99 10.10 -24.23 -30.80
N GLU A 100 9.18 -23.74 -31.64
CA GLU A 100 9.35 -22.51 -32.42
C GLU A 100 9.44 -21.28 -31.50
N LEU A 101 8.50 -21.11 -30.57
CA LEU A 101 8.53 -20.03 -29.58
C LEU A 101 9.77 -20.08 -28.69
N GLU A 102 10.17 -21.27 -28.19
CA GLU A 102 11.37 -21.43 -27.39
C GLU A 102 12.62 -20.97 -28.16
N ARG A 103 12.72 -21.34 -29.44
CA ARG A 103 13.81 -20.89 -30.33
C ARG A 103 13.80 -19.37 -30.49
N TYR A 104 12.64 -18.78 -30.78
CA TYR A 104 12.51 -17.34 -31.04
C TYR A 104 12.80 -16.49 -29.82
N LEU A 105 12.30 -16.90 -28.67
CA LEU A 105 12.50 -16.18 -27.41
C LEU A 105 13.96 -16.29 -26.96
N LEU A 106 14.58 -17.48 -27.03
CA LEU A 106 15.98 -17.68 -26.63
C LEU A 106 16.98 -16.94 -27.51
N ASN A 107 16.62 -16.63 -28.76
CA ASN A 107 17.44 -15.84 -29.68
C ASN A 107 17.34 -14.33 -29.49
N GLN A 108 16.55 -13.85 -28.53
CA GLN A 108 16.57 -12.44 -28.15
C GLN A 108 17.79 -12.15 -27.26
N GLU A 109 18.31 -10.92 -27.28
CA GLU A 109 19.43 -10.53 -26.40
C GLU A 109 19.08 -10.76 -24.92
N HIS A 110 17.83 -10.48 -24.55
CA HIS A 110 17.25 -10.71 -23.23
C HIS A 110 15.96 -11.55 -23.33
N PRO A 111 16.05 -12.89 -23.45
CA PRO A 111 14.89 -13.78 -23.63
C PRO A 111 13.82 -13.68 -22.56
N ASP A 112 14.22 -13.30 -21.35
CA ASP A 112 13.36 -13.12 -20.18
C ASP A 112 12.47 -11.86 -20.25
N LYS A 113 12.72 -10.97 -21.22
CA LYS A 113 11.92 -9.76 -21.45
C LYS A 113 10.75 -9.97 -22.41
N TRP A 114 10.67 -11.11 -23.11
CA TRP A 114 9.71 -11.35 -24.18
C TRP A 114 8.62 -12.35 -23.77
N PHE A 115 7.45 -12.23 -24.39
CA PHE A 115 6.33 -13.17 -24.28
C PHE A 115 6.12 -13.91 -25.60
N GLY A 116 5.92 -15.22 -25.51
CA GLY A 116 5.50 -16.04 -26.65
C GLY A 116 4.00 -16.30 -26.59
N ILE A 117 3.28 -16.04 -27.68
CA ILE A 117 1.84 -16.31 -27.78
C ILE A 117 1.63 -17.37 -28.84
N LEU A 118 1.14 -18.53 -28.42
CA LEU A 118 0.71 -19.60 -29.31
C LEU A 118 -0.80 -19.51 -29.50
N THR A 119 -1.27 -19.42 -30.74
CA THR A 119 -2.71 -19.23 -31.00
C THR A 119 -3.22 -19.93 -32.26
N ASP A 120 -4.51 -20.25 -32.28
CA ASP A 120 -5.24 -20.67 -33.47
C ASP A 120 -6.37 -19.69 -33.86
N GLY A 121 -6.25 -18.44 -33.44
CA GLY A 121 -7.25 -17.38 -33.59
C GLY A 121 -8.40 -17.45 -32.59
N HIS A 122 -8.69 -18.61 -32.00
CA HIS A 122 -9.70 -18.73 -30.95
C HIS A 122 -9.08 -18.73 -29.56
N THR A 123 -8.07 -19.58 -29.38
CA THR A 123 -7.39 -19.75 -28.10
C THR A 123 -6.03 -19.07 -28.16
N LEU A 124 -5.67 -18.34 -27.12
CA LEU A 124 -4.35 -17.77 -26.93
C LEU A 124 -3.72 -18.42 -25.70
N GLU A 125 -2.52 -18.98 -25.88
CA GLU A 125 -1.70 -19.56 -24.82
C GLU A 125 -0.41 -18.74 -24.70
N VAL A 126 -0.18 -18.12 -23.54
CA VAL A 126 0.96 -17.22 -23.31
C VAL A 126 2.07 -17.97 -22.58
N TYR A 127 3.30 -17.83 -23.06
CA TYR A 127 4.50 -18.50 -22.55
C TYR A 127 5.61 -17.50 -22.27
N VAL A 128 6.50 -17.86 -21.32
CA VAL A 128 7.66 -17.04 -20.94
C VAL A 128 8.89 -17.92 -20.79
N VAL A 129 10.09 -17.34 -20.95
CA VAL A 129 11.35 -18.04 -20.67
C VAL A 129 11.71 -17.91 -19.19
N ARG A 130 11.97 -19.05 -18.52
CA ARG A 130 12.51 -19.12 -17.15
C ARG A 130 13.73 -20.02 -17.12
N LYS A 131 14.83 -19.56 -16.51
CA LYS A 131 16.09 -20.32 -16.42
C LYS A 131 16.56 -20.85 -17.79
N SER A 132 16.46 -20.00 -18.82
CA SER A 132 16.84 -20.32 -20.20
C SER A 132 16.06 -21.48 -20.85
N LYS A 133 14.82 -21.73 -20.41
CA LYS A 133 13.87 -22.65 -21.06
C LYS A 133 12.48 -22.05 -21.10
N LEU A 134 11.68 -22.42 -22.09
CA LEU A 134 10.27 -22.04 -22.14
C LEU A 134 9.49 -22.66 -20.96
N SER A 135 8.49 -21.95 -20.44
CA SER A 135 7.60 -22.50 -19.41
C SER A 135 6.87 -23.75 -19.93
N LYS A 136 6.83 -24.82 -19.13
CA LYS A 136 6.16 -26.09 -19.52
C LYS A 136 4.68 -25.89 -19.83
N ASN A 137 4.02 -25.14 -18.96
CA ASN A 137 2.62 -24.75 -19.07
C ASN A 137 2.53 -23.27 -19.47
N PRO A 138 1.46 -22.85 -20.14
CA PRO A 138 1.20 -21.44 -20.39
C PRO A 138 1.01 -20.70 -19.05
N VAL A 139 1.49 -19.46 -18.99
CA VAL A 139 1.29 -18.55 -17.84
C VAL A 139 -0.09 -17.90 -17.85
N ASP A 140 -0.72 -17.80 -19.02
CA ASP A 140 -2.13 -17.44 -19.17
C ASP A 140 -2.73 -18.18 -20.37
N THR A 141 -4.03 -18.45 -20.32
CA THR A 141 -4.78 -19.03 -21.43
C THR A 141 -6.18 -18.44 -21.47
N PHE A 142 -6.63 -18.04 -22.66
CA PHE A 142 -7.99 -17.55 -22.85
C PHE A 142 -8.52 -17.82 -24.24
N CYS A 143 -9.85 -17.96 -24.31
CA CYS A 143 -10.58 -18.14 -25.56
C CYS A 143 -11.31 -16.85 -25.90
N ILE A 144 -11.14 -16.37 -27.13
CA ILE A 144 -11.92 -15.27 -27.69
C ILE A 144 -13.36 -15.76 -27.85
N SER A 145 -14.28 -15.12 -27.14
CA SER A 145 -15.68 -15.52 -27.05
C SER A 145 -16.59 -14.29 -26.92
N ALA A 146 -17.75 -14.35 -27.56
CA ALA A 146 -18.79 -13.32 -27.46
C ALA A 146 -19.56 -13.34 -26.12
N GLN A 147 -19.35 -14.36 -25.27
CA GLN A 147 -20.06 -14.49 -23.99
C GLN A 147 -19.60 -13.49 -22.93
N SER A 148 -18.36 -12.98 -23.04
CA SER A 148 -17.78 -12.02 -22.07
C SER A 148 -16.87 -11.04 -22.81
N PRO A 149 -17.43 -10.21 -23.70
CA PRO A 149 -16.63 -9.43 -24.63
C PRO A 149 -15.81 -8.35 -23.92
N GLU A 150 -16.28 -7.79 -22.80
CA GLU A 150 -15.50 -6.85 -21.98
C GLU A 150 -14.23 -7.52 -21.43
N LEU A 151 -14.34 -8.77 -20.96
CA LEU A 151 -13.20 -9.54 -20.47
C LEU A 151 -12.20 -9.86 -21.59
N ILE A 152 -12.68 -10.19 -22.79
CA ILE A 152 -11.81 -10.44 -23.95
C ILE A 152 -11.08 -9.19 -24.38
N LYS A 153 -11.78 -8.05 -24.42
CA LYS A 153 -11.17 -6.75 -24.70
C LYS A 153 -10.05 -6.48 -23.71
N LEU A 154 -10.31 -6.65 -22.41
CA LEU A 154 -9.33 -6.44 -21.35
C LEU A 154 -8.12 -7.37 -21.50
N LYS A 155 -8.35 -8.67 -21.73
CA LYS A 155 -7.26 -9.64 -21.89
C LYS A 155 -6.37 -9.32 -23.08
N LEU A 156 -6.94 -8.97 -24.22
CA LEU A 156 -6.18 -8.56 -25.41
C LEU A 156 -5.45 -7.25 -25.17
N ASP A 157 -6.10 -6.27 -24.55
CA ASP A 157 -5.52 -4.97 -24.22
C ASP A 157 -4.29 -5.07 -23.31
N VAL A 158 -4.31 -5.98 -22.33
CA VAL A 158 -3.19 -6.20 -21.39
C VAL A 158 -1.89 -6.60 -22.09
N TYR A 159 -1.99 -7.31 -23.21
CA TYR A 159 -0.85 -7.69 -24.01
C TYR A 159 -0.55 -6.67 -25.11
N LEU A 160 -1.58 -6.16 -25.79
CA LEU A 160 -1.45 -5.38 -27.03
C LEU A 160 -1.28 -3.87 -26.83
N PHE A 161 -1.65 -3.31 -25.70
CA PHE A 161 -1.64 -1.85 -25.53
C PHE A 161 -0.86 -1.44 -24.29
N HIS A 162 0.28 -0.79 -24.56
CA HIS A 162 1.01 -0.03 -23.55
C HIS A 162 0.50 1.42 -23.44
N GLU A 163 -0.41 1.92 -24.30
CA GLU A 163 -0.92 3.30 -24.18
C GLU A 163 -2.35 3.50 -24.70
N ARG A 164 -3.31 3.58 -23.78
CA ARG A 164 -4.38 4.59 -23.75
C ARG A 164 -4.66 4.87 -22.28
N LYS A 165 -4.72 6.14 -21.89
CA LYS A 165 -5.05 6.51 -20.51
C LYS A 165 -6.49 6.06 -20.18
N ILE A 166 -6.65 4.94 -19.47
CA ILE A 166 -7.96 4.44 -18.98
C ILE A 166 -8.14 4.90 -17.53
N SER A 167 -9.37 5.14 -17.08
CA SER A 167 -9.65 5.31 -15.65
C SER A 167 -9.37 4.00 -14.94
N PRO A 168 -8.47 3.98 -13.94
CA PRO A 168 -8.12 2.73 -13.26
C PRO A 168 -9.34 2.16 -12.54
N ASP A 169 -9.58 0.88 -12.77
CA ASP A 169 -10.49 0.04 -12.00
C ASP A 169 -9.67 -0.92 -11.13
N ALA A 170 -10.14 -1.21 -9.92
CA ALA A 170 -9.40 -1.99 -8.95
C ALA A 170 -9.16 -3.43 -9.45
N LEU A 171 -10.10 -4.01 -10.21
CA LEU A 171 -9.92 -5.33 -10.82
C LEU A 171 -8.89 -5.29 -11.95
N ASP A 172 -8.83 -4.20 -12.74
CA ASP A 172 -7.80 -4.04 -13.77
C ASP A 172 -6.40 -3.91 -13.14
N ILE A 173 -6.28 -3.15 -12.05
CA ILE A 173 -5.03 -3.06 -11.28
C ILE A 173 -4.62 -4.43 -10.74
N VAL A 174 -5.55 -5.18 -10.15
CA VAL A 174 -5.29 -6.54 -9.67
C VAL A 174 -4.88 -7.47 -10.83
N TYR A 175 -5.54 -7.38 -11.98
CA TYR A 175 -5.20 -8.22 -13.14
C TYR A 175 -3.78 -7.95 -13.65
N ARG A 176 -3.39 -6.67 -13.75
CA ARG A 176 -2.10 -6.25 -14.31
C ARG A 176 -0.94 -6.31 -13.32
N PHE A 177 -1.20 -6.13 -12.03
CA PHE A 177 -0.16 -5.96 -11.00
C PHE A 177 -0.28 -6.92 -9.80
N GLY A 178 -1.36 -7.70 -9.74
CA GLY A 178 -1.61 -8.69 -8.68
C GLY A 178 -0.79 -9.97 -8.83
N GLU A 179 -0.98 -10.91 -7.89
CA GLU A 179 -0.05 -12.02 -7.65
C GLU A 179 0.15 -12.88 -8.90
N ARG A 180 -0.91 -13.08 -9.67
CA ARG A 180 -0.90 -13.92 -10.88
C ARG A 180 -0.32 -13.20 -12.11
N SER A 181 -0.10 -11.90 -12.04
CA SER A 181 0.31 -11.12 -13.19
C SER A 181 1.78 -11.39 -13.57
N PRO A 182 2.12 -11.39 -14.87
CA PRO A 182 3.51 -11.51 -15.29
C PRO A 182 4.40 -10.39 -14.73
N VAL A 183 3.83 -9.20 -14.55
CA VAL A 183 4.51 -8.03 -13.99
C VAL A 183 4.95 -8.30 -12.55
N PHE A 184 4.03 -8.79 -11.73
CA PHE A 184 4.30 -9.10 -10.33
C PHE A 184 5.32 -10.23 -10.20
N GLN A 185 5.11 -11.34 -10.92
CA GLN A 185 5.99 -12.51 -10.88
C GLN A 185 7.44 -12.16 -11.25
N ARG A 186 7.62 -11.34 -12.31
CA ARG A 186 8.94 -10.84 -12.70
C ARG A 186 9.54 -9.93 -11.64
N THR A 187 8.77 -8.99 -11.12
CA THR A 187 9.23 -8.03 -10.10
C THR A 187 9.67 -8.73 -8.83
N MET A 188 8.87 -9.68 -8.35
CA MET A 188 9.19 -10.47 -7.17
C MET A 188 10.42 -11.36 -7.35
N ALA A 189 10.64 -11.92 -8.54
CA ALA A 189 11.84 -12.69 -8.82
C ALA A 189 13.11 -11.83 -8.70
N ILE A 190 13.07 -10.61 -9.22
CA ILE A 190 14.19 -9.65 -9.14
C ILE A 190 14.38 -9.17 -7.70
N LEU A 191 13.31 -8.76 -7.00
CA LEU A 191 13.37 -8.35 -5.59
C LEU A 191 13.96 -9.43 -4.70
N ASN A 192 13.61 -10.70 -4.92
CA ASN A 192 14.20 -11.83 -4.21
C ASN A 192 15.71 -11.96 -4.47
N GLY A 193 16.16 -11.70 -5.70
CA GLY A 193 17.59 -11.65 -6.03
C GLY A 193 18.30 -10.56 -5.23
N LEU A 194 17.81 -9.33 -5.34
CA LEU A 194 18.37 -8.16 -4.65
C LEU A 194 18.39 -8.36 -3.12
N TRP A 195 17.32 -8.91 -2.56
CA TRP A 195 17.22 -9.20 -1.12
C TRP A 195 18.33 -10.13 -0.65
N ARG A 196 18.62 -11.21 -1.37
CA ARG A 196 19.69 -12.16 -0.98
C ARG A 196 21.05 -11.49 -0.94
N GLU A 197 21.30 -10.51 -1.81
CA GLU A 197 22.58 -9.79 -1.86
C GLU A 197 22.81 -8.88 -0.66
N VAL A 198 21.74 -8.24 -0.15
CA VAL A 198 21.88 -7.19 0.88
C VAL A 198 21.24 -7.50 2.22
N LYS A 199 20.48 -8.59 2.39
CA LYS A 199 19.77 -8.90 3.65
C LYS A 199 20.67 -8.98 4.90
N ASN A 200 21.94 -9.33 4.70
CA ASN A 200 22.93 -9.41 5.78
C ASN A 200 23.64 -8.07 6.06
N ASN A 201 23.42 -7.03 5.24
CA ASN A 201 23.93 -5.69 5.52
C ASN A 201 23.24 -5.15 6.79
N THR A 202 24.02 -4.61 7.73
CA THR A 202 23.53 -4.19 9.05
C THR A 202 22.32 -3.25 8.97
N SER A 203 22.36 -2.28 8.05
CA SER A 203 21.28 -1.30 7.85
C SER A 203 19.99 -1.95 7.31
N VAL A 204 20.12 -2.87 6.36
CA VAL A 204 19.00 -3.61 5.76
C VAL A 204 18.38 -4.55 6.79
N LYS A 205 19.21 -5.31 7.50
CA LYS A 205 18.77 -6.18 8.59
C LYS A 205 18.00 -5.40 9.66
N THR A 206 18.47 -4.21 10.03
CA THR A 206 17.75 -3.34 10.98
C THR A 206 16.36 -2.97 10.49
N LYS A 207 16.20 -2.61 9.22
CA LYS A 207 14.89 -2.27 8.65
C LYS A 207 13.94 -3.47 8.73
N PHE A 208 14.42 -4.66 8.38
CA PHE A 208 13.63 -5.89 8.49
C PHE A 208 13.27 -6.24 9.94
N ASP A 209 14.26 -6.19 10.85
CA ASP A 209 14.05 -6.49 12.27
C ASP A 209 13.00 -5.54 12.89
N GLU A 210 13.10 -4.23 12.62
CA GLU A 210 12.18 -3.24 13.17
C GLU A 210 10.79 -3.29 12.50
N TRP A 211 10.72 -3.56 11.19
CA TRP A 211 9.47 -3.88 10.51
C TRP A 211 8.77 -5.06 11.18
N ASN A 212 9.49 -6.16 11.39
CA ASN A 212 8.95 -7.38 12.00
C ASN A 212 8.49 -7.15 13.45
N LYS A 213 9.23 -6.35 14.23
CA LYS A 213 8.86 -5.98 15.61
C LYS A 213 7.60 -5.13 15.67
N LEU A 214 7.48 -4.14 14.79
CA LEU A 214 6.27 -3.29 14.73
C LEU A 214 5.06 -4.13 14.35
N LEU A 215 5.22 -4.98 13.35
CA LEU A 215 4.18 -5.92 12.94
C LEU A 215 3.79 -6.90 14.04
N ALA A 216 4.71 -7.31 14.91
CA ALA A 216 4.37 -8.13 16.07
C ALA A 216 3.40 -7.44 17.06
N ILE A 217 3.35 -6.11 17.10
CA ILE A 217 2.36 -5.36 17.88
C ILE A 217 0.96 -5.50 17.26
N VAL A 218 0.90 -5.47 15.93
CA VAL A 218 -0.34 -5.57 15.14
C VAL A 218 -0.88 -7.00 15.16
N TYR A 219 0.00 -7.96 14.86
CA TYR A 219 -0.35 -9.35 14.57
C TYR A 219 -0.20 -10.28 15.78
N GLY A 220 0.16 -9.70 16.93
CA GLY A 220 0.41 -10.43 18.15
C GLY A 220 1.68 -11.29 18.15
N SER A 221 2.36 -11.51 17.02
CA SER A 221 3.62 -12.27 16.99
C SER A 221 4.56 -11.86 15.85
N MET A 222 5.85 -12.14 16.03
CA MET A 222 6.86 -11.94 14.98
C MET A 222 6.54 -12.85 13.80
N ILE A 223 6.44 -12.30 12.59
CA ILE A 223 6.19 -13.07 11.37
C ILE A 223 7.49 -13.69 10.86
N GLY A 224 8.54 -12.86 10.72
CA GLY A 224 9.85 -13.31 10.22
C GLY A 224 9.83 -13.85 8.79
N ASN A 225 8.87 -13.40 7.96
CA ASN A 225 8.69 -13.90 6.60
C ASN A 225 9.28 -12.92 5.57
N ASP A 226 10.38 -13.33 4.92
CA ASP A 226 11.04 -12.60 3.83
C ASP A 226 10.06 -12.30 2.68
N GLU A 227 9.22 -13.27 2.29
CA GLU A 227 8.27 -13.12 1.18
C GLU A 227 7.24 -12.01 1.47
N LEU A 228 6.67 -12.00 2.68
CA LEU A 228 5.73 -10.95 3.09
C LEU A 228 6.42 -9.58 3.10
N PHE A 229 7.66 -9.50 3.59
CA PHE A 229 8.42 -8.24 3.57
C PHE A 229 8.65 -7.72 2.14
N LEU A 230 8.93 -8.61 1.19
CA LEU A 230 9.10 -8.26 -0.22
C LEU A 230 7.77 -7.88 -0.89
N LYS A 231 6.67 -8.57 -0.58
CA LYS A 231 5.31 -8.17 -1.03
C LYS A 231 4.94 -6.79 -0.49
N HIS A 232 5.23 -6.49 0.77
CA HIS A 232 5.05 -5.16 1.33
C HIS A 232 5.96 -4.11 0.70
N THR A 233 7.21 -4.46 0.36
CA THR A 233 8.12 -3.57 -0.37
C THR A 233 7.56 -3.23 -1.75
N TYR A 234 7.04 -4.23 -2.47
CA TYR A 234 6.38 -4.04 -3.77
C TYR A 234 5.19 -3.07 -3.66
N LEU A 235 4.28 -3.30 -2.71
CA LEU A 235 3.11 -2.45 -2.50
C LEU A 235 3.46 -1.04 -2.06
N ALA A 236 4.41 -0.87 -1.14
CA ALA A 236 4.86 0.44 -0.69
C ALA A 236 5.43 1.25 -1.86
N TYR A 237 6.17 0.58 -2.74
CA TYR A 237 6.67 1.19 -3.95
C TYR A 237 5.56 1.58 -4.92
N PHE A 238 4.66 0.64 -5.21
CA PHE A 238 3.54 0.82 -6.11
C PHE A 238 2.67 2.02 -5.70
N ALA A 239 2.36 2.12 -4.39
CA ALA A 239 1.62 3.24 -3.82
C ALA A 239 2.34 4.59 -4.00
N ARG A 240 3.68 4.63 -3.87
CA ARG A 240 4.45 5.86 -4.09
C ARG A 240 4.46 6.27 -5.56
N ILE A 241 4.60 5.33 -6.49
CA ILE A 241 4.55 5.65 -7.93
C ILE A 241 3.18 6.12 -8.36
N ILE A 242 2.13 5.46 -7.89
CA ILE A 242 0.76 5.93 -8.13
C ILE A 242 0.58 7.36 -7.61
N ALA A 243 1.05 7.66 -6.39
CA ALA A 243 0.98 9.02 -5.86
C ALA A 243 1.77 10.02 -6.72
N PHE A 244 2.99 9.66 -7.15
CA PHE A 244 3.80 10.51 -8.03
C PHE A 244 3.11 10.77 -9.37
N THR A 245 2.64 9.73 -10.04
CA THR A 245 1.97 9.85 -11.33
C THR A 245 0.64 10.58 -11.20
N ALA A 246 -0.09 10.43 -10.09
CA ALA A 246 -1.28 11.21 -9.80
C ALA A 246 -1.00 12.70 -9.53
N LEU A 247 0.19 13.07 -9.05
CA LEU A 247 0.58 14.46 -8.81
C LEU A 247 1.17 15.12 -10.07
N GLU A 248 2.02 14.41 -10.79
CA GLU A 248 2.78 14.93 -11.94
C GLU A 248 2.08 14.67 -13.29
N ASN A 249 1.07 13.80 -13.34
CA ASN A 249 0.38 13.35 -14.56
C ASN A 249 1.33 12.75 -15.62
N ARG A 250 2.39 12.07 -15.16
CA ARG A 250 3.39 11.37 -15.99
C ARG A 250 4.03 10.23 -15.20
N SER A 251 4.61 9.27 -15.91
CA SER A 251 5.50 8.30 -15.29
C SER A 251 6.82 8.96 -14.84
N PRO A 252 7.40 8.50 -13.72
CA PRO A 252 8.71 8.97 -13.27
C PRO A 252 9.83 8.53 -14.20
N ALA A 253 10.81 9.41 -14.41
CA ALA A 253 12.04 9.07 -15.09
C ALA A 253 12.96 8.24 -14.18
N LEU A 254 13.90 7.49 -14.77
CA LEU A 254 14.83 6.62 -14.02
C LEU A 254 15.57 7.35 -12.90
N HIS A 255 16.04 8.57 -13.16
CA HIS A 255 16.79 9.36 -12.17
C HIS A 255 15.92 9.87 -11.01
N GLU A 256 14.58 9.89 -11.16
CA GLU A 256 13.66 10.32 -10.11
C GLU A 256 13.29 9.20 -9.14
N ILE A 257 13.38 7.93 -9.57
CA ILE A 257 12.93 6.75 -8.82
C ILE A 257 13.48 6.75 -7.40
N ASN A 258 14.78 6.91 -7.24
CA ASN A 258 15.41 6.90 -5.91
C ASN A 258 14.89 8.04 -5.01
N SER A 259 14.62 9.22 -5.59
CA SER A 259 14.08 10.34 -4.81
C SER A 259 12.59 10.17 -4.46
N ILE A 260 11.83 9.40 -5.26
CA ILE A 260 10.46 8.99 -4.94
C ILE A 260 10.49 7.96 -3.79
N LEU A 261 11.44 7.04 -3.84
CA LEU A 261 11.67 6.04 -2.79
C LEU A 261 12.02 6.68 -1.44
N THR A 262 12.90 7.67 -1.41
CA THR A 262 13.30 8.35 -0.17
C THR A 262 12.28 9.42 0.27
N GLY A 263 11.33 9.76 -0.59
CA GLY A 263 10.34 10.82 -0.39
C GLY A 263 10.86 12.23 -0.68
N GLU A 264 12.11 12.39 -1.10
CA GLU A 264 12.67 13.68 -1.52
C GLU A 264 11.91 14.32 -2.69
N ALA A 265 11.44 13.52 -3.64
CA ALA A 265 10.61 14.00 -4.75
C ALA A 265 9.34 14.68 -4.24
N PHE A 266 8.64 14.04 -3.31
CA PHE A 266 7.41 14.57 -2.72
C PHE A 266 7.67 15.81 -1.86
N LYS A 267 8.80 15.85 -1.14
CA LYS A 267 9.21 17.06 -0.39
C LYS A 267 9.45 18.25 -1.32
N ARG A 268 10.07 18.03 -2.50
CA ARG A 268 10.21 19.09 -3.52
C ARG A 268 8.86 19.57 -4.05
N MET A 269 7.88 18.67 -4.14
CA MET A 269 6.48 18.98 -4.49
C MET A 269 5.69 19.62 -3.34
N GLY A 270 6.28 19.75 -2.14
CA GLY A 270 5.65 20.37 -0.98
C GLY A 270 5.01 19.39 -0.01
N PHE A 271 5.09 18.07 -0.20
CA PHE A 271 4.56 17.07 0.73
C PHE A 271 5.63 16.61 1.71
N VAL A 272 5.40 16.83 3.00
CA VAL A 272 6.38 16.56 4.05
C VAL A 272 6.48 15.07 4.39
N ASN A 273 5.33 14.39 4.47
CA ASN A 273 5.22 13.02 4.98
C ASN A 273 4.53 12.05 4.02
N LEU A 274 4.37 12.37 2.72
CA LEU A 274 3.74 11.44 1.76
C LEU A 274 4.56 10.14 1.60
N ALA A 275 5.89 10.27 1.53
CA ALA A 275 6.80 9.14 1.72
C ALA A 275 7.95 9.56 2.64
N GLU A 276 8.42 8.63 3.47
CA GLU A 276 9.47 8.85 4.46
C GLU A 276 10.55 7.77 4.32
N GLU A 277 11.72 8.01 4.92
CA GLU A 277 12.78 6.99 5.02
C GLU A 277 12.36 5.89 6.01
N ASP A 278 11.52 4.96 5.53
CA ASP A 278 10.95 3.86 6.29
C ASP A 278 11.68 2.52 6.07
N PHE A 279 11.01 1.40 6.39
CA PHE A 279 11.57 0.06 6.27
C PHE A 279 11.80 -0.38 4.82
N PHE A 280 10.97 0.10 3.89
CA PHE A 280 10.92 -0.37 2.51
C PHE A 280 12.00 0.27 1.62
N ILE A 281 12.74 1.26 2.13
CA ILE A 281 13.85 1.90 1.40
C ILE A 281 15.12 1.05 1.35
N TRP A 282 15.12 -0.19 1.87
CA TRP A 282 16.28 -1.09 1.82
C TRP A 282 16.80 -1.33 0.39
N ILE A 283 15.92 -1.22 -0.60
CA ILE A 283 16.21 -1.25 -2.04
C ILE A 283 17.13 -0.12 -2.52
N ASN A 284 17.34 0.92 -1.71
CA ASN A 284 18.25 2.04 -1.97
C ASN A 284 19.67 1.79 -1.41
N ASP A 285 19.99 0.57 -0.98
CA ASP A 285 21.36 0.18 -0.62
C ASP A 285 22.30 0.34 -1.83
N GLU A 286 23.45 0.97 -1.63
CA GLU A 286 24.39 1.37 -2.69
C GLU A 286 24.79 0.22 -3.63
N LYS A 287 24.78 -1.04 -3.15
CA LYS A 287 25.11 -2.20 -3.99
C LYS A 287 24.05 -2.51 -5.05
N ILE A 288 22.78 -2.24 -4.76
CA ILE A 288 21.63 -2.66 -5.57
C ILE A 288 20.84 -1.49 -6.14
N LYS A 289 21.19 -0.27 -5.77
CA LYS A 289 20.44 0.97 -6.05
C LYS A 289 20.16 1.24 -7.53
N SER A 290 21.10 0.93 -8.43
CA SER A 290 20.88 1.09 -9.87
C SER A 290 19.87 0.07 -10.39
N THR A 291 20.08 -1.21 -10.08
CA THR A 291 19.22 -2.32 -10.49
C THR A 291 17.82 -2.18 -9.93
N SER A 292 17.68 -1.74 -8.67
CA SER A 292 16.39 -1.46 -8.07
C SER A 292 15.69 -0.31 -8.78
N ALA A 293 16.38 0.80 -9.07
CA ALA A 293 15.80 1.93 -9.80
C ALA A 293 15.30 1.51 -11.20
N GLU A 294 16.06 0.69 -11.93
CA GLU A 294 15.67 0.16 -13.25
C GLU A 294 14.44 -0.74 -13.17
N LEU A 295 14.41 -1.69 -12.22
CA LEU A 295 13.25 -2.55 -11.99
C LEU A 295 11.96 -1.73 -11.84
N PHE A 296 12.09 -0.69 -11.04
CA PHE A 296 11.00 0.14 -10.57
C PHE A 296 10.57 1.19 -11.61
N GLN A 297 11.50 1.70 -12.42
CA GLN A 297 11.18 2.47 -13.62
C GLN A 297 10.38 1.62 -14.63
N ASN A 298 10.74 0.36 -14.84
CA ASN A 298 10.01 -0.54 -15.74
C ASN A 298 8.60 -0.87 -15.22
N LEU A 299 8.43 -0.95 -13.90
CA LEU A 299 7.09 -1.08 -13.30
C LEU A 299 6.27 0.21 -13.51
N SER A 300 6.92 1.37 -13.39
CA SER A 300 6.29 2.69 -13.51
C SER A 300 5.88 3.06 -14.93
N SER A 301 6.60 2.61 -15.95
CA SER A 301 6.20 2.82 -17.35
C SER A 301 4.87 2.13 -17.66
N ARG A 302 4.63 0.95 -17.07
CA ARG A 302 3.35 0.21 -17.17
C ARG A 302 2.19 0.91 -16.46
N LEU A 303 2.48 1.78 -15.49
CA LEU A 303 1.48 2.63 -14.82
C LEU A 303 1.15 3.91 -15.58
N GLY A 304 1.97 4.30 -16.56
CA GLY A 304 1.70 5.45 -17.45
C GLY A 304 0.40 5.31 -18.25
N TYR A 305 -0.16 4.10 -18.26
CA TYR A 305 -1.43 3.72 -18.87
C TYR A 305 -2.69 4.30 -18.19
N TYR A 306 -2.62 4.90 -17.00
CA TYR A 306 -3.84 5.31 -16.27
C TYR A 306 -4.03 6.83 -16.13
N TYR A 307 -5.29 7.28 -16.19
CA TYR A 307 -5.70 8.60 -15.68
C TYR A 307 -5.86 8.54 -14.15
N LEU A 308 -4.74 8.64 -13.44
CA LEU A 308 -4.72 8.60 -11.97
C LEU A 308 -5.27 9.87 -11.30
N ASP A 309 -5.77 10.84 -12.07
CA ASP A 309 -6.42 12.05 -11.57
C ASP A 309 -7.96 11.94 -11.51
N GLN A 310 -8.53 10.79 -11.89
CA GLN A 310 -9.96 10.48 -11.88
C GLN A 310 -10.26 9.14 -11.17
N ILE A 311 -9.63 8.92 -10.02
CA ILE A 311 -9.81 7.67 -9.26
C ILE A 311 -11.01 7.83 -8.32
N GLU A 312 -11.95 6.88 -8.40
CA GLU A 312 -13.20 6.89 -7.63
C GLU A 312 -13.22 5.84 -6.50
N GLU A 313 -12.22 4.96 -6.43
CA GLU A 313 -12.16 3.83 -5.48
C GLU A 313 -10.74 3.53 -4.95
N ASP A 314 -10.65 2.69 -3.93
CA ASP A 314 -9.38 2.28 -3.30
C ASP A 314 -8.69 1.14 -4.08
N LEU A 315 -7.94 1.52 -5.12
CA LEU A 315 -7.19 0.58 -5.98
C LEU A 315 -6.15 -0.26 -5.22
N LEU A 316 -5.60 0.26 -4.13
CA LEU A 316 -4.48 -0.34 -3.41
C LEU A 316 -4.94 -1.42 -2.43
N LYS A 317 -6.16 -1.30 -1.91
CA LYS A 317 -6.81 -2.30 -1.05
C LYS A 317 -6.98 -3.64 -1.78
N GLU A 318 -7.59 -3.64 -2.96
CA GLU A 318 -7.82 -4.87 -3.72
C GLU A 318 -6.50 -5.54 -4.11
N LEU A 319 -5.50 -4.73 -4.51
CA LEU A 319 -4.16 -5.24 -4.79
C LEU A 319 -3.50 -5.84 -3.53
N TYR A 320 -3.64 -5.21 -2.36
CA TYR A 320 -3.14 -5.79 -1.11
C TYR A 320 -3.82 -7.14 -0.81
N GLN A 321 -5.15 -7.21 -0.96
CA GLN A 321 -5.93 -8.41 -0.64
C GLN A 321 -5.65 -9.59 -1.60
N GLU A 322 -5.29 -9.31 -2.85
CA GLU A 322 -4.81 -10.33 -3.80
C GLU A 322 -3.40 -10.81 -3.46
N LEU A 323 -2.51 -9.90 -3.03
CA LEU A 323 -1.11 -10.26 -2.78
C LEU A 323 -0.88 -10.96 -1.43
N VAL A 324 -1.73 -10.68 -0.43
CA VAL A 324 -1.62 -11.24 0.91
C VAL A 324 -2.77 -12.20 1.17
N ASP A 325 -2.43 -13.47 1.42
CA ASP A 325 -3.42 -14.53 1.51
C ASP A 325 -4.41 -14.32 2.68
N PRO A 326 -5.66 -14.81 2.57
CA PRO A 326 -6.69 -14.59 3.58
C PRO A 326 -6.34 -15.12 4.97
N ALA A 327 -5.58 -16.22 5.07
CA ALA A 327 -5.22 -16.81 6.35
C ALA A 327 -4.21 -15.92 7.09
N THR A 328 -3.21 -15.42 6.36
CA THR A 328 -2.32 -14.35 6.84
C THR A 328 -3.19 -13.19 7.32
N ARG A 329 -3.98 -12.54 6.45
CA ARG A 329 -4.82 -11.37 6.83
C ARG A 329 -5.74 -11.61 8.04
N HIS A 330 -6.32 -12.81 8.17
CA HIS A 330 -7.12 -13.19 9.33
C HIS A 330 -6.29 -13.23 10.62
N ASP A 331 -5.11 -13.87 10.59
CA ASP A 331 -4.17 -13.88 11.71
C ASP A 331 -3.67 -12.47 12.06
N LEU A 332 -3.64 -11.56 11.07
CA LEU A 332 -3.31 -10.15 11.26
C LEU A 332 -4.46 -9.34 11.89
N GLY A 333 -5.69 -9.88 11.90
CA GLY A 333 -6.90 -9.12 12.23
C GLY A 333 -7.23 -8.02 11.20
N GLU A 334 -6.68 -8.12 9.98
CA GLU A 334 -6.83 -7.15 8.90
C GLU A 334 -8.04 -7.49 8.02
N PHE A 335 -9.16 -6.85 8.34
CA PHE A 335 -10.37 -6.89 7.54
C PHE A 335 -10.55 -5.54 6.86
N TYR A 336 -10.21 -5.48 5.57
CA TYR A 336 -10.46 -4.26 4.81
C TYR A 336 -11.96 -4.05 4.62
N THR A 337 -12.38 -2.81 4.78
CA THR A 337 -13.79 -2.42 4.68
C THR A 337 -14.19 -2.33 3.21
N PRO A 338 -15.25 -3.03 2.77
CA PRO A 338 -15.84 -2.81 1.45
C PRO A 338 -16.32 -1.36 1.31
N ASP A 339 -16.25 -0.81 0.09
CA ASP A 339 -16.51 0.62 -0.13
C ASP A 339 -17.97 0.98 0.17
N TRP A 340 -18.92 0.11 -0.20
CA TRP A 340 -20.34 0.26 0.13
C TRP A 340 -20.59 0.33 1.64
N LEU A 341 -19.82 -0.43 2.43
CA LEU A 341 -20.00 -0.48 3.88
C LEU A 341 -19.44 0.77 4.55
N ALA A 342 -18.31 1.30 4.04
CA ALA A 342 -17.77 2.57 4.48
C ALA A 342 -18.73 3.73 4.15
N GLU A 343 -19.30 3.73 2.95
CA GLU A 343 -20.30 4.72 2.52
C GLU A 343 -21.58 4.65 3.36
N LEU A 344 -22.14 3.45 3.56
CA LEU A 344 -23.30 3.24 4.43
C LEU A 344 -23.02 3.77 5.85
N THR A 345 -21.87 3.41 6.42
CA THR A 345 -21.49 3.84 7.78
C THR A 345 -21.39 5.38 7.89
N LEU A 346 -20.80 6.03 6.88
CA LEU A 346 -20.68 7.50 6.84
C LEU A 346 -22.05 8.17 6.64
N ALA A 347 -22.91 7.61 5.78
CA ALA A 347 -24.26 8.13 5.57
C ALA A 347 -25.10 8.04 6.85
N GLU A 348 -25.12 6.88 7.52
CA GLU A 348 -25.93 6.64 8.72
C GLU A 348 -25.44 7.43 9.94
N VAL A 349 -24.13 7.68 10.07
CA VAL A 349 -23.63 8.59 11.11
C VAL A 349 -23.98 10.05 10.80
N GLY A 350 -24.35 10.37 9.56
CA GLY A 350 -24.73 11.70 9.10
C GLY A 350 -23.56 12.54 8.61
N TYR A 351 -22.59 11.91 7.94
CA TYR A 351 -21.45 12.57 7.32
C TYR A 351 -21.61 12.69 5.79
N PRO A 352 -21.24 13.82 5.17
CA PRO A 352 -20.92 15.10 5.81
C PRO A 352 -22.21 15.81 6.28
N PRO A 353 -22.18 16.51 7.42
CA PRO A 353 -23.36 17.23 7.93
C PRO A 353 -23.74 18.43 7.06
N ASP A 354 -25.03 18.80 7.08
CA ASP A 354 -25.56 20.02 6.48
C ASP A 354 -25.18 21.27 7.30
N THR A 355 -23.91 21.65 7.25
CA THR A 355 -23.40 22.82 7.96
C THR A 355 -22.17 23.42 7.27
N ALA A 356 -22.04 24.73 7.34
CA ALA A 356 -20.82 25.44 6.93
C ALA A 356 -19.74 25.44 8.04
N ASP A 357 -20.09 24.99 9.25
CA ASP A 357 -19.18 24.87 10.39
C ASP A 357 -18.15 23.76 10.14
N ARG A 358 -16.91 24.17 9.88
CA ARG A 358 -15.80 23.26 9.58
C ARG A 358 -15.42 22.37 10.75
N GLU A 359 -15.66 22.78 12.00
CA GLU A 359 -15.33 21.93 13.14
C GLU A 359 -16.20 20.66 13.18
N LYS A 360 -17.45 20.79 12.71
CA LYS A 360 -18.38 19.67 12.57
C LYS A 360 -18.04 18.76 11.39
N LEU A 361 -17.09 19.13 10.54
CA LEU A 361 -16.55 18.25 9.49
C LEU A 361 -15.38 17.37 9.98
N SER A 362 -14.98 17.51 11.25
CA SER A 362 -13.86 16.75 11.81
C SER A 362 -14.16 15.25 11.89
N LEU A 363 -13.30 14.46 11.26
CA LEU A 363 -13.44 13.01 11.13
C LEU A 363 -12.13 12.32 11.50
N PHE A 364 -12.21 11.30 12.35
CA PHE A 364 -11.06 10.51 12.76
C PHE A 364 -11.31 9.02 12.56
N ASP A 365 -10.37 8.36 11.89
CA ASP A 365 -10.29 6.91 11.83
C ASP A 365 -9.09 6.39 12.65
N PRO A 366 -9.32 5.74 13.80
CA PRO A 366 -8.27 5.31 14.72
C PRO A 366 -7.60 3.99 14.34
N ALA A 367 -8.08 3.29 13.30
CA ALA A 367 -7.48 2.07 12.77
C ALA A 367 -7.66 2.06 11.25
N CYS A 368 -7.07 3.05 10.59
CA CYS A 368 -7.53 3.47 9.28
C CYS A 368 -7.22 2.50 8.14
N GLY A 369 -6.32 1.53 8.33
CA GLY A 369 -5.93 0.60 7.27
C GLY A 369 -5.45 1.36 6.03
N SER A 370 -5.96 0.99 4.86
CA SER A 370 -5.73 1.69 3.58
C SER A 370 -6.41 3.06 3.48
N GLY A 371 -7.15 3.49 4.51
CA GLY A 371 -7.79 4.79 4.55
C GLY A 371 -9.14 4.86 3.84
N THR A 372 -9.84 3.74 3.65
CA THR A 372 -11.14 3.67 2.95
C THR A 372 -12.16 4.68 3.49
N PHE A 373 -12.33 4.78 4.82
CA PHE A 373 -13.22 5.77 5.42
C PHE A 373 -12.81 7.22 5.11
N LEU A 374 -11.51 7.52 5.13
CA LEU A 374 -10.98 8.85 4.83
C LEU A 374 -11.20 9.18 3.35
N PHE A 375 -10.91 8.22 2.46
CA PHE A 375 -11.13 8.34 1.01
C PHE A 375 -12.61 8.62 0.71
N THR A 376 -13.52 7.79 1.21
CA THR A 376 -14.97 7.93 1.00
C THR A 376 -15.49 9.25 1.57
N ALA A 377 -15.03 9.67 2.76
CA ALA A 377 -15.40 10.96 3.32
C ALA A 377 -14.97 12.15 2.44
N ILE A 378 -13.78 12.10 1.83
CA ILE A 378 -13.34 13.13 0.87
C ILE A 378 -14.23 13.16 -0.38
N ARG A 379 -14.61 11.98 -0.91
CA ARG A 379 -15.55 11.86 -2.03
C ARG A 379 -16.91 12.48 -1.70
N LEU A 380 -17.50 12.13 -0.55
CA LEU A 380 -18.80 12.69 -0.13
C LEU A 380 -18.76 14.21 0.08
N LEU A 381 -17.63 14.77 0.57
CA LEU A 381 -17.43 16.22 0.62
C LEU A 381 -17.43 16.84 -0.78
N ARG A 382 -16.80 16.21 -1.76
CA ARG A 382 -16.81 16.67 -3.16
C ARG A 382 -18.19 16.66 -3.77
N GLU A 383 -18.97 15.62 -3.53
CA GLU A 383 -20.36 15.51 -3.98
C GLU A 383 -21.25 16.60 -3.38
N LYS A 384 -20.98 16.99 -2.13
CA LYS A 384 -21.59 18.18 -1.49
C LYS A 384 -21.09 19.52 -2.03
N GLY A 385 -20.12 19.53 -2.93
CA GLY A 385 -19.63 20.72 -3.63
C GLY A 385 -18.32 21.30 -3.10
N TRP A 386 -17.67 20.68 -2.11
CA TRP A 386 -16.34 21.12 -1.66
C TRP A 386 -15.28 20.80 -2.72
N LYS A 387 -14.46 21.80 -3.08
CA LYS A 387 -13.44 21.64 -4.13
C LYS A 387 -12.27 22.61 -3.96
N GLY A 388 -11.21 22.39 -4.74
CA GLY A 388 -10.01 23.23 -4.75
C GLY A 388 -9.36 23.34 -3.37
N LYS A 389 -8.78 24.51 -3.09
CA LYS A 389 -8.08 24.78 -1.83
C LYS A 389 -8.96 24.60 -0.58
N SER A 390 -10.27 24.80 -0.70
CA SER A 390 -11.19 24.66 0.44
C SER A 390 -11.31 23.21 0.91
N LEU A 391 -11.43 22.27 -0.04
CA LEU A 391 -11.46 20.83 0.25
C LEU A 391 -10.13 20.39 0.87
N VAL A 392 -9.01 20.75 0.24
CA VAL A 392 -7.67 20.39 0.74
C VAL A 392 -7.48 20.90 2.17
N LYS A 393 -7.86 22.16 2.45
CA LYS A 393 -7.78 22.72 3.79
C LYS A 393 -8.61 21.94 4.81
N ILE A 394 -9.84 21.56 4.47
CA ILE A 394 -10.70 20.73 5.33
C ILE A 394 -10.03 19.40 5.60
N VAL A 395 -9.52 18.70 4.59
CA VAL A 395 -8.88 17.40 4.79
C VAL A 395 -7.66 17.54 5.71
N LEU A 396 -6.76 18.47 5.43
CA LEU A 396 -5.52 18.64 6.22
C LEU A 396 -5.79 19.08 7.67
N GLU A 397 -6.82 19.90 7.91
CA GLU A 397 -7.11 20.45 9.25
C GLU A 397 -8.14 19.66 10.04
N GLN A 398 -9.10 19.01 9.36
CA GLN A 398 -10.27 18.39 9.96
C GLN A 398 -10.18 16.87 10.03
N PHE A 399 -9.39 16.22 9.17
CA PHE A 399 -9.31 14.76 9.17
C PHE A 399 -8.15 14.27 10.04
N ALA A 400 -8.21 13.00 10.43
CA ALA A 400 -7.06 12.26 10.92
C ALA A 400 -7.25 10.76 10.67
N GLY A 401 -6.15 10.06 10.42
CA GLY A 401 -6.06 8.60 10.35
C GLY A 401 -4.88 8.11 11.18
N VAL A 402 -5.05 7.01 11.90
CA VAL A 402 -3.96 6.33 12.58
C VAL A 402 -4.00 4.85 12.26
N ASP A 403 -2.84 4.29 11.93
CA ASP A 403 -2.66 2.86 11.84
C ASP A 403 -1.29 2.44 12.39
N VAL A 404 -1.19 1.22 12.90
CA VAL A 404 0.07 0.65 13.41
C VAL A 404 0.91 0.03 12.30
N HIS A 405 0.29 -0.36 11.19
CA HIS A 405 0.94 -0.99 10.06
C HIS A 405 1.58 0.07 9.13
N PRO A 406 2.92 0.03 8.90
CA PRO A 406 3.61 1.03 8.08
C PRO A 406 3.11 1.08 6.62
N LEU A 407 2.90 -0.07 5.97
CA LEU A 407 2.34 -0.11 4.62
C LEU A 407 0.93 0.49 4.53
N ALA A 408 0.03 0.15 5.45
CA ALA A 408 -1.32 0.70 5.51
C ALA A 408 -1.29 2.24 5.56
N VAL A 409 -0.40 2.82 6.35
CA VAL A 409 -0.18 4.28 6.41
C VAL A 409 0.29 4.85 5.08
N VAL A 410 1.23 4.18 4.38
CA VAL A 410 1.68 4.60 3.04
C VAL A 410 0.50 4.58 2.07
N ILE A 411 -0.29 3.51 2.06
CA ILE A 411 -1.47 3.36 1.21
C ILE A 411 -2.52 4.43 1.52
N ALA A 412 -2.85 4.66 2.79
CA ALA A 412 -3.81 5.67 3.21
C ALA A 412 -3.39 7.10 2.84
N ARG A 413 -2.10 7.43 2.95
CA ARG A 413 -1.57 8.71 2.47
C ARG A 413 -1.71 8.83 0.95
N THR A 414 -1.40 7.77 0.20
CA THR A 414 -1.62 7.74 -1.25
C THR A 414 -3.10 7.92 -1.57
N ASN A 415 -4.00 7.20 -0.91
CA ASN A 415 -5.44 7.30 -1.14
C ASN A 415 -5.99 8.71 -0.86
N ILE A 416 -5.49 9.42 0.16
CA ILE A 416 -5.84 10.83 0.34
C ILE A 416 -5.38 11.69 -0.86
N ILE A 417 -4.19 11.45 -1.40
CA ILE A 417 -3.71 12.17 -2.60
C ILE A 417 -4.61 11.86 -3.80
N LEU A 418 -4.99 10.60 -3.99
CA LEU A 418 -5.88 10.18 -5.09
C LEU A 418 -7.26 10.82 -4.95
N ALA A 419 -7.84 10.80 -3.74
CA ALA A 419 -9.14 11.41 -3.45
C ALA A 419 -9.12 12.94 -3.63
N LEU A 420 -8.03 13.61 -3.27
CA LEU A 420 -7.86 15.05 -3.50
C LEU A 420 -7.55 15.38 -4.97
N GLY A 421 -6.98 14.45 -5.73
CA GLY A 421 -6.69 14.55 -7.16
C GLY A 421 -6.02 15.87 -7.55
N ARG A 422 -6.62 16.62 -8.48
CA ARG A 422 -6.07 17.91 -8.95
C ARG A 422 -6.10 19.03 -7.90
N ASP A 423 -6.96 18.94 -6.88
CA ASP A 423 -7.14 20.02 -5.91
C ASP A 423 -5.87 20.27 -5.10
N VAL A 424 -5.15 19.19 -4.73
CA VAL A 424 -3.95 19.28 -3.90
C VAL A 424 -2.74 19.89 -4.63
N ARG A 425 -2.67 19.74 -5.96
CA ARG A 425 -1.56 20.25 -6.78
C ARG A 425 -1.39 21.77 -6.70
N SER A 426 -2.48 22.49 -6.40
CA SER A 426 -2.52 23.96 -6.38
C SER A 426 -2.44 24.57 -4.97
N PHE A 427 -2.38 23.76 -3.92
CA PHE A 427 -2.59 24.22 -2.55
C PHE A 427 -1.42 25.03 -1.98
N GLY A 428 -0.19 24.48 -2.03
CA GLY A 428 1.00 25.13 -1.48
C GLY A 428 2.12 24.15 -1.12
N LYS A 429 3.10 24.62 -0.34
CA LYS A 429 4.20 23.82 0.22
C LYS A 429 3.92 23.43 1.68
N ASP A 430 4.73 22.52 2.22
CA ASP A 430 4.68 22.03 3.59
C ASP A 430 3.37 21.30 3.99
N ILE A 431 2.79 20.58 3.04
CA ILE A 431 1.62 19.74 3.22
C ILE A 431 1.97 18.51 4.05
N ILE A 432 1.32 18.39 5.22
CA ILE A 432 1.39 17.20 6.08
C ILE A 432 0.06 16.47 5.96
N LEU A 433 0.07 15.29 5.33
CA LEU A 433 -1.11 14.44 5.22
C LEU A 433 -1.47 13.90 6.61
N PRO A 434 -2.75 13.95 7.03
CA PRO A 434 -3.17 13.72 8.41
C PRO A 434 -3.27 12.22 8.74
N VAL A 435 -2.35 11.39 8.25
CA VAL A 435 -2.30 9.95 8.52
C VAL A 435 -0.97 9.59 9.17
N TYR A 436 -1.02 8.90 10.30
CA TYR A 436 0.14 8.68 11.18
C TYR A 436 0.33 7.21 11.55
N MET A 437 1.59 6.79 11.62
CA MET A 437 1.94 5.41 12.02
C MET A 437 2.06 5.27 13.53
N ALA A 438 0.94 5.06 14.22
CA ALA A 438 0.90 5.00 15.68
C ALA A 438 -0.12 3.97 16.19
N ASN A 439 -0.05 3.67 17.48
CA ASN A 439 -1.09 2.88 18.14
C ASN A 439 -2.11 3.82 18.80
N SER A 440 -3.33 3.87 18.28
CA SER A 440 -4.41 4.71 18.80
C SER A 440 -4.78 4.40 20.25
N LEU A 441 -4.55 3.19 20.75
CA LEU A 441 -4.77 2.83 22.15
C LEU A 441 -3.61 3.24 23.07
N ASN A 442 -2.49 3.67 22.50
CA ASN A 442 -1.30 4.04 23.25
C ASN A 442 -1.30 5.53 23.56
N ILE A 443 -2.08 5.90 24.57
CA ILE A 443 -1.99 7.22 25.18
C ILE A 443 -1.11 7.11 26.42
N PRO A 444 0.01 7.86 26.48
CA PRO A 444 0.85 7.91 27.65
C PRO A 444 0.03 8.26 28.89
N ASP A 445 0.43 7.70 30.03
CA ASP A 445 -0.10 8.12 31.32
C ASP A 445 0.14 9.63 31.49
N LEU A 446 -0.92 10.43 31.40
CA LEU A 446 -0.87 11.90 31.52
C LEU A 446 -0.32 12.37 32.87
N ASN A 447 -0.22 11.46 33.86
CA ASN A 447 0.41 11.75 35.14
C ASN A 447 1.95 11.72 35.06
N LYS A 448 2.53 11.19 33.98
CA LYS A 448 3.98 11.18 33.76
C LYS A 448 4.39 12.34 32.87
N PRO A 449 5.43 13.12 33.21
CA PRO A 449 5.85 14.27 32.41
C PRO A 449 6.54 13.88 31.08
N TYR A 450 6.57 12.59 30.71
CA TYR A 450 7.27 12.08 29.53
C TYR A 450 6.68 10.76 29.00
N VAL A 451 6.94 10.50 27.72
CA VAL A 451 6.71 9.23 27.02
C VAL A 451 8.02 8.48 26.87
N SER A 452 8.04 7.17 27.08
CA SER A 452 9.25 6.33 26.96
C SER A 452 9.11 5.29 25.86
N ILE A 453 10.15 5.14 25.05
CA ILE A 453 10.20 4.18 23.93
C ILE A 453 11.43 3.31 24.13
N LYS A 454 11.20 2.05 24.52
CA LYS A 454 12.26 1.09 24.81
C LYS A 454 13.04 0.78 23.52
N VAL A 455 14.36 0.70 23.66
CA VAL A 455 15.27 0.22 22.60
C VAL A 455 15.95 -1.04 23.13
N PRO A 456 16.04 -2.14 22.36
CA PRO A 456 16.67 -3.38 22.81
C PRO A 456 18.21 -3.27 22.79
N VAL A 457 18.75 -2.34 23.57
CA VAL A 457 20.19 -1.99 23.59
C VAL A 457 21.04 -3.18 23.99
N GLU A 458 20.59 -3.98 24.95
CA GLU A 458 21.30 -5.20 25.40
C GLU A 458 21.43 -6.23 24.28
N GLU A 459 20.34 -6.46 23.54
CA GLU A 459 20.35 -7.38 22.40
C GLU A 459 21.27 -6.87 21.29
N ILE A 460 21.18 -5.57 20.96
CA ILE A 460 22.03 -4.94 19.95
C ILE A 460 23.51 -5.04 20.36
N ALA A 461 23.83 -4.74 21.61
CA ALA A 461 25.20 -4.78 22.11
C ALA A 461 25.79 -6.19 22.06
N ARG A 462 25.01 -7.21 22.44
CA ARG A 462 25.42 -8.63 22.36
C ARG A 462 25.79 -9.03 20.92
N HIS A 463 24.98 -8.64 19.94
CA HIS A 463 25.25 -8.92 18.52
C HIS A 463 26.50 -8.22 17.99
N HIS A 464 26.90 -7.09 18.57
CA HIS A 464 28.08 -6.32 18.19
C HIS A 464 29.30 -6.55 19.10
N GLY A 465 29.24 -7.53 20.02
CA GLY A 465 30.34 -7.84 20.94
C GLY A 465 30.66 -6.74 21.94
N ILE A 466 29.73 -5.81 22.19
CA ILE A 466 29.93 -4.68 23.11
C ILE A 466 29.62 -5.13 24.54
N LYS A 467 30.63 -5.11 25.41
CA LYS A 467 30.51 -5.59 26.81
C LYS A 467 30.13 -4.50 27.81
N HIS A 468 30.31 -3.22 27.48
CA HIS A 468 30.10 -2.10 28.41
C HIS A 468 28.90 -1.23 28.02
N LEU A 469 27.77 -1.43 28.71
CA LEU A 469 26.50 -0.72 28.45
C LEU A 469 26.20 0.43 29.41
N ARG A 470 26.98 0.59 30.49
CA ARG A 470 26.65 1.48 31.63
C ARG A 470 26.37 2.95 31.29
N LYS A 471 26.81 3.44 30.12
CA LYS A 471 26.62 4.83 29.69
C LYS A 471 25.59 5.00 28.57
N ILE A 472 24.98 3.92 28.08
CA ILE A 472 24.06 3.95 26.94
C ILE A 472 22.62 3.93 27.49
N PRO A 473 21.82 4.98 27.20
CA PRO A 473 20.40 4.98 27.58
C PRO A 473 19.65 3.82 26.95
N GLN A 474 18.71 3.22 27.67
CA GLN A 474 17.95 2.03 27.22
C GLN A 474 16.65 2.38 26.48
N GLN A 475 16.31 3.67 26.41
CA GLN A 475 15.05 4.14 25.84
C GLN A 475 15.16 5.59 25.37
N PHE A 476 14.35 5.96 24.40
CA PHE A 476 14.06 7.36 24.12
C PHE A 476 13.05 7.88 25.13
N THR A 477 13.24 9.12 25.61
CA THR A 477 12.33 9.78 26.54
C THR A 477 11.88 11.11 25.95
N LEU A 478 10.58 11.26 25.67
CA LEU A 478 10.00 12.41 25.00
C LEU A 478 9.20 13.24 26.01
N PRO A 479 9.58 14.50 26.29
CA PRO A 479 8.89 15.33 27.29
C PRO A 479 7.47 15.70 26.85
N GLN A 480 6.45 15.42 27.66
CA GLN A 480 5.05 15.61 27.29
C GLN A 480 4.70 17.07 26.96
N LYS A 481 5.20 18.04 27.74
CA LYS A 481 4.92 19.47 27.50
C LYS A 481 5.37 19.96 26.11
N ILE A 482 6.53 19.49 25.64
CA ILE A 482 7.05 19.85 24.31
C ILE A 482 6.27 19.12 23.21
N VAL A 483 5.75 17.93 23.54
CA VAL A 483 4.83 17.16 22.72
C VAL A 483 3.43 17.79 22.66
N GLU A 484 3.13 18.89 23.34
CA GLU A 484 1.83 19.58 23.20
C GLU A 484 1.93 20.84 22.33
N GLU A 485 3.14 21.37 22.14
CA GLU A 485 3.43 22.56 21.35
C GLU A 485 3.70 22.19 19.87
N LYS A 486 2.68 22.38 19.01
CA LYS A 486 2.77 22.09 17.57
C LYS A 486 3.99 22.74 16.94
N GLY A 487 4.80 21.94 16.24
CA GLY A 487 5.98 22.39 15.50
C GLY A 487 7.29 22.39 16.29
N ILE A 488 7.26 22.63 17.61
CA ILE A 488 8.48 22.60 18.43
C ILE A 488 9.01 21.17 18.54
N PHE A 489 8.14 20.20 18.78
CA PHE A 489 8.55 18.79 18.86
C PHE A 489 9.24 18.30 17.59
N ASP A 490 8.63 18.54 16.42
CA ASP A 490 9.20 18.15 15.13
C ASP A 490 10.52 18.89 14.86
N CYS A 491 10.63 20.17 15.27
CA CYS A 491 11.88 20.91 15.24
C CYS A 491 12.96 20.26 16.10
N CYS A 492 12.64 19.90 17.35
CA CYS A 492 13.58 19.21 18.24
C CYS A 492 14.01 17.84 17.70
N LEU A 493 13.10 17.08 17.08
CA LEU A 493 13.45 15.82 16.41
C LEU A 493 14.39 16.03 15.22
N ASN A 494 14.18 17.08 14.41
CA ASN A 494 15.07 17.41 13.32
C ASN A 494 16.47 17.80 13.84
N ILE A 495 16.54 18.68 14.84
CA ILE A 495 17.79 19.05 15.51
C ILE A 495 18.48 17.79 16.07
N LEU A 496 17.73 16.90 16.74
CA LEU A 496 18.25 15.63 17.26
C LEU A 496 18.88 14.79 16.14
N ALA A 497 18.17 14.60 15.02
CA ALA A 497 18.66 13.80 13.90
C ALA A 497 19.91 14.41 13.25
N ASP A 498 19.94 15.73 13.05
CA ASP A 498 21.06 16.43 12.42
C ASP A 498 22.32 16.36 13.28
N PHE A 499 22.20 16.65 14.58
CA PHE A 499 23.33 16.56 15.51
C PHE A 499 23.79 15.11 15.73
N ALA A 500 22.89 14.14 15.67
CA ALA A 500 23.26 12.75 15.81
C ALA A 500 24.14 12.27 14.64
N LYS A 501 23.91 12.77 13.42
CA LYS A 501 24.71 12.45 12.21
C LYS A 501 26.08 13.15 12.18
N SER A 502 26.31 14.16 13.02
CA SER A 502 27.58 14.90 13.04
C SER A 502 28.77 14.01 13.41
N LYS A 503 29.86 14.12 12.62
CA LYS A 503 31.14 13.43 12.84
C LYS A 503 32.04 14.12 13.88
N GLU A 504 31.61 15.25 14.41
CA GLU A 504 32.35 16.01 15.43
C GLU A 504 32.45 15.25 16.77
N SER A 505 33.37 15.70 17.62
CA SER A 505 33.55 15.13 18.97
C SER A 505 32.28 15.27 19.82
N GLU A 506 32.00 14.30 20.70
CA GLU A 506 30.79 14.30 21.55
C GLU A 506 30.64 15.60 22.34
N LYS A 507 31.74 16.20 22.81
CA LYS A 507 31.75 17.47 23.54
C LYS A 507 31.20 18.62 22.69
N ILE A 508 31.69 18.76 21.45
CA ILE A 508 31.26 19.83 20.52
C ILE A 508 29.80 19.63 20.13
N VAL A 509 29.43 18.40 19.74
CA VAL A 509 28.05 18.06 19.36
C VAL A 509 27.09 18.36 20.51
N MET A 510 27.43 17.97 21.74
CA MET A 510 26.57 18.17 22.90
C MET A 510 26.40 19.66 23.25
N GLN A 511 27.47 20.45 23.19
CA GLN A 511 27.40 21.90 23.43
C GLN A 511 26.54 22.61 22.39
N GLY A 512 26.75 22.31 21.10
CA GLY A 512 25.95 22.87 20.01
C GLY A 512 24.48 22.45 20.09
N PHE A 513 24.21 21.18 20.41
CA PHE A 513 22.87 20.64 20.55
C PHE A 513 22.11 21.32 21.69
N ILE A 514 22.73 21.45 22.86
CA ILE A 514 22.14 22.15 24.01
C ILE A 514 21.83 23.62 23.67
N ARG A 515 22.73 24.30 22.95
CA ARG A 515 22.50 25.68 22.50
C ARG A 515 21.30 25.75 21.57
N LYS A 516 21.23 24.88 20.57
CA LYS A 516 20.14 24.88 19.58
C LYS A 516 18.78 24.54 20.22
N LEU A 517 18.74 23.62 21.18
CA LEU A 517 17.54 23.34 21.97
C LEU A 517 17.07 24.56 22.77
N LYS A 518 18.01 25.31 23.36
CA LYS A 518 17.69 26.55 24.08
C LYS A 518 17.08 27.59 23.14
N ASP A 519 17.62 27.72 21.92
CA ASP A 519 17.13 28.68 20.91
C ASP A 519 15.67 28.39 20.49
N VAL A 520 15.23 27.14 20.54
CA VAL A 520 13.84 26.73 20.23
C VAL A 520 12.96 26.62 21.49
N GLY A 521 13.38 27.19 22.61
CA GLY A 521 12.58 27.28 23.84
C GLY A 521 12.66 26.06 24.76
N VAL A 522 13.49 25.06 24.47
CA VAL A 522 13.62 23.85 25.31
C VAL A 522 14.63 24.08 26.44
N ALA A 523 14.12 24.24 27.66
CA ALA A 523 14.91 24.45 28.87
C ALA A 523 14.59 23.45 30.00
N GLY A 524 15.34 23.52 31.10
CA GLY A 524 15.04 22.80 32.34
C GLY A 524 15.18 21.27 32.25
N PRO A 525 14.36 20.50 33.00
CA PRO A 525 14.40 19.04 33.04
C PRO A 525 14.23 18.38 31.67
N SER A 526 13.40 18.97 30.79
CA SER A 526 13.15 18.50 29.43
C SER A 526 14.43 18.37 28.60
N ARG A 527 15.39 19.28 28.80
CA ARG A 527 16.69 19.25 28.11
C ARG A 527 17.48 17.97 28.39
N SER A 528 17.41 17.48 29.63
CA SER A 528 18.16 16.27 30.03
C SER A 528 17.70 15.03 29.26
N TYR A 529 16.39 14.91 28.99
CA TYR A 529 15.83 13.84 28.18
C TYR A 529 16.34 13.89 26.74
N TRP A 530 16.34 15.07 26.12
CA TRP A 530 16.86 15.25 24.76
C TRP A 530 18.35 14.93 24.64
N VAL A 531 19.15 15.29 25.66
CA VAL A 531 20.58 14.94 25.72
C VAL A 531 20.78 13.42 25.77
N GLN A 532 19.97 12.70 26.54
CA GLN A 532 20.00 11.24 26.55
C GLN A 532 19.57 10.65 25.21
N ASN A 533 18.50 11.19 24.60
CA ASN A 533 18.05 10.77 23.27
C ASN A 533 19.16 10.94 22.22
N LEU A 534 19.93 12.04 22.28
CA LEU A 534 21.06 12.27 21.37
C LEU A 534 22.16 11.22 21.56
N ARG A 535 22.51 10.89 22.80
CA ARG A 535 23.50 9.83 23.08
C ARG A 535 23.06 8.48 22.52
N LEU A 536 21.79 8.12 22.75
CA LEU A 536 21.23 6.87 22.24
C LEU A 536 21.21 6.85 20.71
N LEU A 537 20.74 7.92 20.07
CA LEU A 537 20.68 7.98 18.61
C LEU A 537 22.07 7.95 17.98
N ARG A 538 23.07 8.65 18.55
CA ARG A 538 24.46 8.58 18.09
C ARG A 538 25.04 7.17 18.21
N TRP A 539 24.75 6.47 19.29
CA TRP A 539 25.17 5.08 19.46
C TRP A 539 24.55 4.17 18.40
N LEU A 540 23.26 4.35 18.10
CA LEU A 540 22.57 3.61 17.03
C LEU A 540 23.15 3.95 15.63
N ILE A 541 23.48 5.21 15.35
CA ILE A 541 24.13 5.65 14.10
C ILE A 541 25.49 5.00 13.94
N PHE A 542 26.30 5.00 15.00
CA PHE A 542 27.62 4.37 14.99
C PHE A 542 27.53 2.88 14.60
N LEU A 543 26.46 2.19 15.01
CA LEU A 543 26.21 0.79 14.67
C LEU A 543 25.47 0.61 13.33
N LYS A 544 25.23 1.68 12.56
CA LYS A 544 24.42 1.69 11.33
C LYS A 544 23.00 1.13 11.53
N ARG A 545 22.39 1.46 12.67
CA ARG A 545 21.06 1.01 13.13
C ARG A 545 20.09 2.16 13.40
N ASP A 546 20.36 3.34 12.84
CA ASP A 546 19.63 4.58 13.06
C ASP A 546 18.48 4.85 12.08
N THR A 547 18.39 4.07 11.01
CA THR A 547 17.66 4.48 9.80
C THR A 547 16.15 4.64 9.97
N VAL A 548 15.54 4.06 11.01
CA VAL A 548 14.08 4.08 11.21
C VAL A 548 13.65 4.85 12.47
N TRP A 549 14.58 5.21 13.36
CA TRP A 549 14.21 5.76 14.67
C TRP A 549 13.63 7.17 14.58
N LYS A 550 14.11 8.00 13.66
CA LYS A 550 13.49 9.31 13.40
C LYS A 550 12.01 9.13 13.04
N PHE A 551 11.71 8.17 12.17
CA PHE A 551 10.35 7.86 11.75
C PHE A 551 9.49 7.34 12.92
N VAL A 552 9.99 6.39 13.71
CA VAL A 552 9.29 5.88 14.91
C VAL A 552 8.99 7.02 15.90
N LEU A 553 9.99 7.85 16.22
CA LEU A 553 9.84 8.97 17.15
C LEU A 553 8.87 10.04 16.63
N SER A 554 8.81 10.25 15.31
CA SER A 554 7.92 11.24 14.70
C SER A 554 6.43 10.85 14.72
N ASN A 555 6.13 9.57 14.98
CA ASN A 555 4.75 9.07 14.93
C ASN A 555 4.21 8.64 16.31
N VAL A 556 5.05 8.14 17.22
CA VAL A 556 4.64 7.55 18.51
C VAL A 556 3.73 8.44 19.39
N TYR A 557 3.84 9.75 19.26
CA TYR A 557 3.18 10.72 20.11
C TYR A 557 1.88 11.27 19.48
N ARG A 558 1.62 10.98 18.19
CA ARG A 558 0.47 11.50 17.44
C ARG A 558 -0.87 11.22 18.13
N PRO A 559 -1.12 10.04 18.76
CA PRO A 559 -2.32 9.79 19.55
C PRO A 559 -2.61 10.86 20.62
N VAL A 560 -1.59 11.44 21.26
CA VAL A 560 -1.76 12.47 22.29
C VAL A 560 -2.32 13.77 21.71
N PHE A 561 -1.77 14.22 20.59
CA PHE A 561 -2.27 15.42 19.90
C PHE A 561 -3.70 15.23 19.37
N LEU A 562 -4.02 14.02 18.91
CA LEU A 562 -5.34 13.71 18.41
C LEU A 562 -6.36 13.64 19.55
N ALA A 563 -5.96 13.11 20.72
CA ALA A 563 -6.78 13.08 21.92
C ALA A 563 -7.08 14.47 22.49
N SER A 564 -6.13 15.41 22.42
CA SER A 564 -6.37 16.79 22.88
C SER A 564 -7.25 17.58 21.92
N ARG A 565 -7.21 17.27 20.62
CA ARG A 565 -8.04 17.91 19.60
C ARG A 565 -9.50 17.47 19.66
N LYS A 566 -9.73 16.16 19.83
CA LYS A 566 -11.03 15.47 19.70
C LYS A 566 -11.72 15.71 18.33
N PHE A 567 -12.66 14.83 17.97
CA PHE A 567 -13.32 14.81 16.67
C PHE A 567 -14.83 14.71 16.80
N TYR A 568 -15.55 15.37 15.90
CA TYR A 568 -17.00 15.31 15.85
C TYR A 568 -17.48 13.95 15.34
N PHE A 569 -16.79 13.37 14.36
CA PHE A 569 -17.02 12.01 13.88
C PHE A 569 -15.81 11.12 14.19
N VAL A 570 -16.06 9.99 14.84
CA VAL A 570 -15.07 8.90 14.99
C VAL A 570 -15.63 7.68 14.29
N VAL A 571 -15.01 7.28 13.20
CA VAL A 571 -15.48 6.18 12.34
C VAL A 571 -14.38 5.16 12.12
N GLY A 572 -14.70 3.97 11.63
CA GLY A 572 -13.66 3.01 11.27
C GLY A 572 -14.08 1.56 11.37
N ASN A 573 -13.13 0.68 11.05
CA ASN A 573 -13.23 -0.76 11.27
C ASN A 573 -12.08 -1.19 12.20
N PRO A 574 -12.28 -1.22 13.53
CA PRO A 574 -11.24 -1.63 14.47
C PRO A 574 -10.81 -3.09 14.26
N PRO A 575 -9.64 -3.51 14.77
CA PRO A 575 -9.11 -4.86 14.55
C PRO A 575 -9.97 -5.94 15.24
N TRP A 576 -10.33 -6.98 14.48
CA TRP A 576 -11.11 -8.13 14.96
C TRP A 576 -10.21 -9.25 15.47
N LEU A 577 -9.40 -8.92 16.49
CA LEU A 577 -8.46 -9.86 17.10
C LEU A 577 -8.92 -10.20 18.53
N SER A 578 -8.91 -11.48 18.88
CA SER A 578 -9.11 -11.90 20.26
C SER A 578 -7.83 -11.78 21.08
N TYR A 579 -7.95 -11.38 22.35
CA TYR A 579 -6.84 -11.17 23.27
C TYR A 579 -5.84 -12.33 23.33
N ARG A 580 -6.32 -13.59 23.23
CA ARG A 580 -5.46 -14.79 23.23
C ARG A 580 -4.39 -14.81 22.13
N TYR A 581 -4.61 -14.10 21.02
CA TYR A 581 -3.68 -14.08 19.90
C TYR A 581 -2.58 -13.03 20.06
N VAL A 582 -2.73 -12.08 20.99
CA VAL A 582 -1.69 -11.11 21.33
C VAL A 582 -0.61 -11.81 22.15
N LYS A 583 0.60 -12.03 21.62
CA LYS A 583 1.69 -12.71 22.37
C LYS A 583 2.66 -11.74 23.07
N VAL A 584 2.58 -10.45 22.77
CA VAL A 584 3.42 -9.42 23.42
C VAL A 584 2.90 -9.15 24.84
N THR A 585 3.62 -9.63 25.86
CA THR A 585 3.19 -9.59 27.27
C THR A 585 2.87 -8.19 27.79
N ASP A 586 3.74 -7.20 27.55
CA ASP A 586 3.52 -5.81 27.99
C ASP A 586 2.21 -5.25 27.39
N TYR A 587 1.93 -5.59 26.12
CA TYR A 587 0.73 -5.14 25.42
C TYR A 587 -0.54 -5.86 25.92
N GLN A 588 -0.44 -7.16 26.18
CA GLN A 588 -1.49 -7.93 26.85
C GLN A 588 -1.89 -7.32 28.20
N VAL A 589 -0.92 -6.98 29.04
CA VAL A 589 -1.18 -6.33 30.34
C VAL A 589 -1.90 -5.01 30.16
N TRP A 590 -1.48 -4.20 29.18
CA TRP A 590 -2.13 -2.93 28.83
C TRP A 590 -3.58 -3.11 28.37
N LEU A 591 -3.84 -3.99 27.39
CA LEU A 591 -5.19 -4.25 26.89
C LEU A 591 -6.13 -4.74 27.99
N ARG A 592 -5.63 -5.59 28.90
CA ARG A 592 -6.39 -6.06 30.05
C ARG A 592 -6.76 -4.91 31.00
N ALA A 593 -5.84 -3.98 31.23
CA ALA A 593 -6.10 -2.81 32.06
C ALA A 593 -7.21 -1.92 31.44
N LEU A 594 -7.18 -1.72 30.12
CA LEU A 594 -8.23 -0.99 29.40
C LEU A 594 -9.59 -1.69 29.49
N ALA A 595 -9.64 -3.01 29.29
CA ALA A 595 -10.87 -3.79 29.41
C ALA A 595 -11.55 -3.62 30.78
N PHE A 596 -10.76 -3.53 31.85
CA PHE A 596 -11.28 -3.25 33.21
C PHE A 596 -11.70 -1.80 33.39
N ARG A 597 -10.89 -0.84 32.91
CA ARG A 597 -11.21 0.59 32.98
C ARG A 597 -12.57 0.90 32.36
N TYR A 598 -12.85 0.29 31.21
CA TYR A 598 -14.09 0.48 30.45
C TYR A 598 -15.20 -0.51 30.81
N LYS A 599 -15.06 -1.27 31.90
CA LYS A 599 -16.09 -2.20 32.39
C LYS A 599 -16.55 -3.23 31.35
N LEU A 600 -15.70 -3.57 30.37
CA LEU A 600 -16.00 -4.61 29.37
C LEU A 600 -16.00 -5.99 30.01
N LEU A 601 -15.12 -6.19 31.00
CA LEU A 601 -15.07 -7.37 31.86
C LEU A 601 -14.76 -6.95 33.31
N SER A 602 -15.18 -7.77 34.27
CA SER A 602 -14.81 -7.62 35.68
C SER A 602 -13.57 -8.44 36.02
N LYS A 603 -12.83 -8.05 37.06
CA LYS A 603 -11.66 -8.80 37.57
C LYS A 603 -12.00 -10.24 38.02
N LYS A 604 -13.29 -10.55 38.23
CA LYS A 604 -13.79 -11.88 38.64
C LYS A 604 -13.96 -12.83 37.44
N GLN A 605 -14.12 -12.32 36.22
CA GLN A 605 -14.38 -13.11 35.00
C GLN A 605 -13.08 -13.56 34.29
N ARG A 606 -12.12 -14.12 35.04
CA ARG A 606 -10.77 -14.43 34.54
C ARG A 606 -10.76 -15.36 33.32
N GLN A 607 -11.70 -16.31 33.28
CA GLN A 607 -11.87 -17.27 32.20
C GLN A 607 -12.29 -16.64 30.86
N LEU A 608 -12.88 -15.44 30.88
CA LEU A 608 -13.33 -14.74 29.67
C LEU A 608 -12.27 -13.79 29.11
N PHE A 609 -11.18 -13.53 29.84
CA PHE A 609 -10.15 -12.56 29.42
C PHE A 609 -9.45 -12.98 28.12
N THR A 610 -9.26 -14.28 27.90
CA THR A 610 -8.64 -14.77 26.67
C THR A 610 -9.53 -14.60 25.45
N GLN A 611 -10.84 -14.42 25.64
CA GLN A 611 -11.83 -14.32 24.57
C GLN A 611 -12.22 -12.88 24.24
N ILE A 612 -11.83 -11.89 25.05
CA ILE A 612 -12.20 -10.49 24.77
C ILE A 612 -11.63 -10.05 23.42
N GLU A 613 -12.46 -9.39 22.62
CA GLU A 613 -12.07 -8.88 21.32
C GLU A 613 -11.58 -7.44 21.41
N LEU A 614 -10.47 -7.17 20.73
CA LEU A 614 -9.85 -5.84 20.69
C LEU A 614 -10.81 -4.78 20.16
N ALA A 615 -11.69 -5.12 19.21
CA ALA A 615 -12.70 -4.20 18.67
C ALA A 615 -13.55 -3.52 19.77
N THR A 616 -13.98 -4.26 20.79
CA THR A 616 -14.77 -3.70 21.91
C THR A 616 -13.97 -2.76 22.80
N ILE A 617 -12.67 -3.05 23.02
CA ILE A 617 -11.73 -2.18 23.73
C ILE A 617 -11.52 -0.90 22.92
N PHE A 618 -11.35 -1.04 21.60
CA PHE A 618 -11.14 0.05 20.67
C PHE A 618 -12.32 1.02 20.67
N TYR A 619 -13.55 0.51 20.55
CA TYR A 619 -14.76 1.32 20.60
C TYR A 619 -14.84 2.14 21.89
N ALA A 620 -14.73 1.46 23.04
CA ALA A 620 -14.84 2.12 24.34
C ALA A 620 -13.74 3.16 24.56
N PHE A 621 -12.50 2.85 24.15
CA PHE A 621 -11.38 3.78 24.24
C PHE A 621 -11.59 5.00 23.36
N CYS A 622 -12.00 4.81 22.10
CA CYS A 622 -12.16 5.91 21.16
C CYS A 622 -13.31 6.84 21.53
N LEU A 623 -14.38 6.30 22.11
CA LEU A 623 -15.48 7.06 22.69
C LEU A 623 -15.00 8.00 23.81
N ASP A 624 -14.23 7.49 24.78
CA ASP A 624 -13.73 8.28 25.92
C ASP A 624 -12.72 9.37 25.48
N VAL A 625 -11.79 8.96 24.63
CA VAL A 625 -10.57 9.73 24.35
C VAL A 625 -10.74 10.70 23.19
N TYR A 626 -11.25 10.22 22.05
CA TYR A 626 -11.15 10.95 20.79
C TYR A 626 -12.45 11.65 20.39
N LEU A 627 -13.60 11.24 20.94
CA LEU A 627 -14.88 11.86 20.60
C LEU A 627 -15.05 13.21 21.30
N LYS A 628 -15.46 14.23 20.53
CA LYS A 628 -15.94 15.51 21.06
C LYS A 628 -17.27 15.32 21.79
N GLU A 629 -17.57 16.24 22.70
CA GLU A 629 -18.92 16.34 23.27
C GLU A 629 -19.94 16.57 22.16
N ASN A 630 -21.07 15.84 22.20
CA ASN A 630 -22.09 15.79 21.15
C ASN A 630 -21.62 15.28 19.77
N GLY A 631 -20.41 14.71 19.70
CA GLY A 631 -19.94 13.98 18.53
C GLY A 631 -20.68 12.64 18.34
N LYS A 632 -20.44 12.01 17.20
CA LYS A 632 -20.98 10.69 16.86
C LYS A 632 -19.85 9.69 16.56
N ILE A 633 -20.02 8.46 17.02
CA ILE A 633 -19.12 7.34 16.74
C ILE A 633 -19.86 6.25 15.96
N ALA A 634 -19.25 5.70 14.92
CA ALA A 634 -19.83 4.62 14.11
C ALA A 634 -18.73 3.66 13.64
N PHE A 635 -18.73 2.43 14.17
CA PHE A 635 -17.74 1.41 13.86
C PHE A 635 -18.36 0.19 13.21
N VAL A 636 -17.63 -0.42 12.28
CA VAL A 636 -17.89 -1.79 11.81
C VAL A 636 -17.37 -2.76 12.87
N MET A 637 -18.24 -3.60 13.41
CA MET A 637 -17.92 -4.45 14.58
C MET A 637 -18.15 -5.93 14.25
N PRO A 638 -17.41 -6.86 14.89
CA PRO A 638 -17.66 -8.29 14.72
C PRO A 638 -19.05 -8.64 15.26
N ARG A 639 -19.80 -9.48 14.51
CA ARG A 639 -21.19 -9.84 14.86
C ARG A 639 -21.35 -10.49 16.24
N SER A 640 -20.28 -11.11 16.76
CA SER A 640 -20.21 -11.72 18.10
C SER A 640 -20.70 -10.77 19.20
N VAL A 641 -20.56 -9.45 19.04
CA VAL A 641 -21.04 -8.44 20.01
C VAL A 641 -22.56 -8.47 20.21
N LEU A 642 -23.33 -8.85 19.18
CA LEU A 642 -24.80 -8.94 19.21
C LEU A 642 -25.31 -10.27 19.79
N THR A 643 -24.45 -11.29 19.86
CA THR A 643 -24.84 -12.65 20.27
C THR A 643 -24.89 -12.82 21.79
N GLY A 644 -25.36 -13.98 22.27
CA GLY A 644 -25.34 -14.35 23.70
C GLY A 644 -23.94 -14.60 24.30
N ALA A 645 -22.86 -14.29 23.56
CA ALA A 645 -21.49 -14.49 24.00
C ALA A 645 -21.17 -13.66 25.27
N LYS A 646 -20.71 -14.34 26.33
CA LYS A 646 -20.53 -13.75 27.67
C LYS A 646 -19.41 -12.71 27.73
N GLN A 647 -18.39 -12.83 26.89
CA GLN A 647 -17.26 -11.89 26.87
C GLN A 647 -17.65 -10.48 26.39
N HIS A 648 -18.81 -10.32 25.74
CA HIS A 648 -19.32 -9.03 25.25
C HIS A 648 -20.47 -8.48 26.12
N GLU A 649 -20.80 -9.12 27.24
CA GLU A 649 -21.90 -8.67 28.11
C GLU A 649 -21.69 -7.24 28.61
N GLY A 650 -20.49 -6.91 29.11
CA GLY A 650 -20.16 -5.54 29.52
C GLY A 650 -20.24 -4.53 28.37
N PHE A 651 -19.81 -4.93 27.16
CA PHE A 651 -19.95 -4.09 25.97
C PHE A 651 -21.42 -3.81 25.65
N ARG A 652 -22.27 -4.84 25.67
CA ARG A 652 -23.70 -4.70 25.40
C ARG A 652 -24.39 -3.78 26.40
N LEU A 653 -24.12 -3.99 27.69
CA LEU A 653 -24.75 -3.22 28.77
C LEU A 653 -24.34 -1.75 28.79
N HIS A 654 -23.07 -1.44 28.48
CA HIS A 654 -22.53 -0.09 28.66
C HIS A 654 -22.42 0.74 27.38
N TYR A 655 -22.38 0.09 26.21
CA TYR A 655 -22.11 0.78 24.95
C TYR A 655 -23.18 0.48 23.89
N LEU A 656 -23.50 -0.80 23.65
CA LEU A 656 -24.49 -1.16 22.63
C LEU A 656 -25.91 -0.73 23.02
N PHE A 657 -26.28 -0.85 24.29
CA PHE A 657 -27.61 -0.46 24.79
C PHE A 657 -27.91 1.03 24.55
N SER A 658 -26.88 1.88 24.56
CA SER A 658 -26.97 3.32 24.27
C SER A 658 -26.76 3.67 22.80
N ALA A 659 -26.57 2.69 21.91
CA ALA A 659 -26.37 2.94 20.50
C ALA A 659 -27.65 3.49 19.87
N PHE A 660 -27.52 4.56 19.06
CA PHE A 660 -28.64 5.15 18.33
C PHE A 660 -29.17 4.23 17.23
N LEU A 661 -28.26 3.49 16.57
CA LEU A 661 -28.55 2.59 15.47
C LEU A 661 -27.62 1.38 15.53
N VAL A 662 -28.17 0.20 15.21
CA VAL A 662 -27.42 -1.04 15.03
C VAL A 662 -27.91 -1.70 13.74
N ILE A 663 -26.99 -1.98 12.83
CA ILE A 663 -27.26 -2.68 11.57
C ILE A 663 -26.57 -4.06 11.65
N ASP A 664 -27.35 -5.14 11.61
CA ASP A 664 -26.81 -6.51 11.51
C ASP A 664 -26.66 -6.89 10.04
N CYS A 665 -25.42 -7.01 9.57
CA CYS A 665 -25.11 -7.32 8.18
C CYS A 665 -25.10 -8.82 7.84
N GLU A 666 -25.63 -9.72 8.70
CA GLU A 666 -25.61 -11.18 8.45
C GLU A 666 -26.24 -11.61 7.10
N LYS A 667 -27.24 -10.87 6.63
CA LYS A 667 -28.03 -11.23 5.42
C LYS A 667 -27.95 -10.17 4.32
N VAL A 668 -26.84 -9.45 4.25
CA VAL A 668 -26.62 -8.41 3.23
C VAL A 668 -25.90 -9.04 2.04
N GLU A 669 -26.49 -8.91 0.85
CA GLU A 669 -25.80 -9.16 -0.42
C GLU A 669 -25.19 -7.82 -0.93
N PRO A 670 -23.92 -7.82 -1.38
CA PRO A 670 -23.22 -6.61 -1.84
C PRO A 670 -23.87 -5.91 -3.05
#